data_AF-A0A529PK67-F1
#
_entry.id   AF-A0A529PK67-F1
#
_cell.length_a   1.000
_cell.length_b   1.000
_cell.length_c   1.000
_cell.angle_alpha   90.00
_cell.angle_beta   90.00
_cell.angle_gamma   90.00
#
_symmetry.space_group_name_H-M   'P 1'
#
loop_
_entity.id
_entity.type
_entity.pdbx_description
1 polymer ?
#
loop_
_entity_poly.entity_id
_entity_poly.type
_entity_poly.pdbx_seq_one_letter_code
_entity_poly.pdbx_strand_id
1 'polypeptide(L)'
;MTGDTVEYDAGSGGAVIPGLNWPDPADSAVNRQYSVINVVNAGVTDPNTLYFGSVFNAADIDPDTEIIEFAGGHNFLSGDAVRYYPGPDETVDSFGLTEGNLYYVLVIDGSHIKLVSTFDKAVNPQNYLKNFQPDDVAGNSITISGHGFVNGTAVTYEAPDARTFVSRQVDVNSNSLNPDGSPIADSNADNIRFFDDDGNALAHGFAEGEHVVYDVKNASGGTGLAIGGLVDGQTYRVHVVNSSTIQLKRNDAITEEVQFVRNAAGDRIIRTDGLNWADNGFAAGTLFIGGGGANSGTFTIASVSGSTLILTVANSVTEDTLTKTFDQPIIALNPNKGLSADPALNVGASDTHSLVNAKNLPIGGLEDGKTYYVRGVSGAGDNTFELWDAPSGGSQIVLTPTGLAGPYGNHSLTALAIDISDDVDSEQQLRIDIGDGATSAAPGQFLFGPGEVPLSEIAPQSGDGVSSAYAKGSGGGFVGVQINDADIISNPNVSATISATQITTVGDVTVSTSATTNTSSYAVNGTGGFVAIGDADARSYQDITSAATISDNTRIVAGKNFTLASASNAITSASSQSSAGGAVGLADPVTDVRIEYNTTSTIGSNAIVLAGQLAKGTANASVDVTAKSTASGVGFGGDGDAITHVNIGTPDGYPDADQADAIVSLAANAVLSARRTSLAARVDKFHVFSGSDGR
;
A
#
# COMPACT_ATOMS: atom_id res chain seq x y z
N MET A 1 -6.41 0.31 -10.05
CA MET A 1 -5.60 -0.67 -9.29
C MET A 1 -6.50 -1.63 -8.52
N THR A 2 -6.23 -2.94 -8.55
CA THR A 2 -6.85 -3.88 -7.59
C THR A 2 -6.12 -3.90 -6.25
N GLY A 3 -4.92 -3.32 -6.16
CA GLY A 3 -4.11 -3.39 -4.93
C GLY A 3 -3.53 -4.78 -4.67
N ASP A 4 -3.62 -5.69 -5.66
CA ASP A 4 -3.15 -7.05 -5.55
C ASP A 4 -1.63 -7.11 -5.68
N THR A 5 -1.00 -7.88 -4.79
CA THR A 5 0.43 -8.17 -4.82
C THR A 5 0.66 -9.67 -4.79
N VAL A 6 1.76 -10.10 -5.40
CA VAL A 6 2.23 -11.48 -5.34
C VAL A 6 3.70 -11.52 -4.97
N GLU A 7 4.12 -12.62 -4.39
CA GLU A 7 5.49 -12.89 -3.99
C GLU A 7 6.07 -13.96 -4.93
N TYR A 8 7.18 -13.64 -5.60
CA TYR A 8 7.80 -14.54 -6.57
C TYR A 8 8.88 -15.41 -5.91
N ASP A 9 8.69 -16.72 -5.96
CA ASP A 9 9.63 -17.74 -5.49
C ASP A 9 10.40 -18.41 -6.65
N ALA A 10 11.72 -18.24 -6.72
CA ALA A 10 12.56 -18.88 -7.74
C ALA A 10 12.98 -20.33 -7.38
N GLY A 11 12.63 -20.80 -6.19
CA GLY A 11 13.00 -22.08 -5.59
C GLY A 11 14.44 -22.09 -5.08
N SER A 12 14.77 -23.00 -4.17
CA SER A 12 16.13 -23.17 -3.63
C SER A 12 17.13 -23.64 -4.72
N GLY A 13 17.69 -22.68 -5.46
CA GLY A 13 18.72 -22.90 -6.48
C GLY A 13 18.24 -22.89 -7.93
N GLY A 14 17.01 -22.42 -8.21
CA GLY A 14 16.49 -22.28 -9.57
C GLY A 14 17.11 -21.11 -10.35
N ALA A 15 17.10 -21.19 -11.68
CA ALA A 15 17.47 -20.06 -12.53
C ALA A 15 16.36 -19.00 -12.50
N VAL A 16 16.64 -17.86 -11.89
CA VAL A 16 15.71 -16.74 -11.74
C VAL A 16 15.19 -16.28 -13.11
N ILE A 17 13.89 -16.00 -13.22
CA ILE A 17 13.31 -15.41 -14.43
C ILE A 17 13.97 -14.03 -14.64
N PRO A 18 14.63 -13.77 -15.79
CA PRO A 18 15.26 -12.48 -16.05
C PRO A 18 14.27 -11.33 -15.89
N GLY A 19 14.65 -10.31 -15.11
CA GLY A 19 13.79 -9.16 -14.78
C GLY A 19 13.06 -9.29 -13.44
N LEU A 20 12.91 -10.51 -12.91
CA LEU A 20 12.47 -10.73 -11.54
C LEU A 20 13.69 -10.94 -10.66
N ASN A 21 13.80 -10.22 -9.55
CA ASN A 21 14.87 -10.36 -8.57
C ASN A 21 14.51 -11.37 -7.47
N TRP A 22 15.54 -11.98 -6.88
CA TRP A 22 15.50 -13.05 -5.88
C TRP A 22 16.68 -12.92 -4.91
N PRO A 23 16.51 -12.92 -3.56
CA PRO A 23 15.41 -12.41 -2.70
C PRO A 23 15.37 -10.86 -2.63
N ASP A 24 14.51 -10.27 -1.79
CA ASP A 24 14.47 -8.81 -1.57
C ASP A 24 15.89 -8.28 -1.22
N PRO A 25 16.44 -7.31 -1.98
CA PRO A 25 17.72 -6.68 -1.66
C PRO A 25 17.79 -6.06 -0.26
N ALA A 26 16.65 -5.63 0.29
CA ALA A 26 16.54 -5.06 1.63
C ALA A 26 16.41 -6.14 2.72
N ASP A 27 15.77 -7.27 2.42
CA ASP A 27 15.63 -8.40 3.34
C ASP A 27 15.85 -9.74 2.62
N SER A 28 17.07 -10.26 2.71
CA SER A 28 17.45 -11.53 2.09
C SER A 28 16.68 -12.76 2.60
N ALA A 29 15.88 -12.62 3.67
CA ALA A 29 15.04 -13.69 4.20
C ALA A 29 13.63 -13.75 3.58
N VAL A 30 13.23 -12.73 2.80
CA VAL A 30 11.88 -12.61 2.24
C VAL A 30 11.94 -12.59 0.71
N ASN A 31 10.99 -13.28 0.06
CA ASN A 31 10.92 -13.25 -1.39
C ASN A 31 10.33 -11.91 -1.84
N ARG A 32 10.72 -11.48 -3.04
CA ARG A 32 10.34 -10.14 -3.48
C ARG A 32 8.84 -10.07 -3.84
N GLN A 33 8.16 -9.07 -3.30
CA GLN A 33 6.78 -8.73 -3.68
C GLN A 33 6.73 -7.88 -4.95
N TYR A 34 5.72 -8.14 -5.78
CA TYR A 34 5.43 -7.41 -7.00
C TYR A 34 3.96 -7.03 -7.03
N SER A 35 3.68 -5.80 -7.44
CA SER A 35 2.33 -5.36 -7.79
C SER A 35 1.88 -6.03 -9.09
N VAL A 36 0.59 -6.37 -9.17
CA VAL A 36 -0.03 -7.02 -10.35
C VAL A 36 -0.88 -6.02 -11.12
N ILE A 37 -0.67 -5.99 -12.44
CA ILE A 37 -1.55 -5.31 -13.39
C ILE A 37 -2.35 -6.38 -14.14
N ASN A 38 -3.67 -6.34 -13.99
CA ASN A 38 -4.59 -7.19 -14.74
C ASN A 38 -4.59 -6.81 -16.22
N VAL A 39 -4.51 -7.80 -17.11
CA VAL A 39 -4.71 -7.55 -18.54
C VAL A 39 -6.20 -7.48 -18.81
N VAL A 40 -6.66 -6.37 -19.39
CA VAL A 40 -8.08 -6.16 -19.73
C VAL A 40 -8.22 -6.12 -21.24
N ASN A 41 -9.03 -7.01 -21.79
CA ASN A 41 -9.35 -7.10 -23.20
C ASN A 41 -10.84 -6.78 -23.40
N ALA A 42 -11.14 -5.64 -24.04
CA ALA A 42 -12.51 -5.17 -24.29
C ALA A 42 -13.39 -5.14 -23.02
N GLY A 43 -12.83 -4.65 -21.91
CA GLY A 43 -13.53 -4.52 -20.62
C GLY A 43 -13.64 -5.82 -19.80
N VAL A 44 -13.00 -6.91 -20.24
CA VAL A 44 -12.97 -8.20 -19.52
C VAL A 44 -11.52 -8.54 -19.14
N THR A 45 -11.29 -8.85 -17.86
CA THR A 45 -9.98 -9.32 -17.40
C THR A 45 -9.63 -10.64 -18.06
N ASP A 46 -8.44 -10.71 -18.67
CA ASP A 46 -7.88 -11.93 -19.25
C ASP A 46 -7.55 -12.92 -18.12
N PRO A 47 -8.15 -14.12 -18.12
CA PRO A 47 -7.91 -15.10 -17.06
C PRO A 47 -6.53 -15.78 -17.16
N ASN A 48 -5.79 -15.58 -18.24
CA ASN A 48 -4.52 -16.28 -18.53
C ASN A 48 -3.31 -15.35 -18.58
N THR A 49 -3.49 -14.03 -18.48
CA THR A 49 -2.41 -13.07 -18.65
C THR A 49 -2.44 -12.02 -17.56
N LEU A 50 -1.29 -11.77 -16.93
CA LEU A 50 -1.05 -10.67 -16.00
C LEU A 50 0.30 -10.01 -16.32
N TYR A 51 0.49 -8.77 -15.88
CA TYR A 51 1.79 -8.10 -15.87
C TYR A 51 2.21 -7.79 -14.43
N PHE A 52 3.52 -7.74 -14.17
CA PHE A 52 4.04 -7.14 -12.95
C PHE A 52 4.38 -5.69 -13.19
N GLY A 53 4.15 -4.85 -12.19
CA GLY A 53 4.43 -3.42 -12.26
C GLY A 53 3.31 -2.60 -11.64
N SER A 54 3.22 -1.33 -12.01
CA SER A 54 2.24 -0.40 -11.44
C SER A 54 1.61 0.46 -12.52
N VAL A 55 0.42 0.99 -12.21
CA VAL A 55 -0.29 1.96 -13.03
C VAL A 55 -0.28 3.31 -12.33
N PHE A 56 -0.18 4.38 -13.10
CA PHE A 56 -0.19 5.76 -12.62
C PHE A 56 -1.04 6.63 -13.56
N ASN A 57 -1.49 7.79 -13.09
CA ASN A 57 -2.12 8.77 -13.96
C ASN A 57 -1.06 9.74 -14.49
N ALA A 58 -1.11 10.11 -15.77
CA ALA A 58 -0.22 11.15 -16.29
C ALA A 58 -0.40 12.50 -15.57
N ALA A 59 -1.62 12.82 -15.10
CA ALA A 59 -1.88 14.00 -14.26
C ALA A 59 -1.25 13.94 -12.86
N ASP A 60 -0.78 12.77 -12.41
CA ASP A 60 -0.07 12.59 -11.12
C ASP A 60 1.46 12.76 -11.30
N ILE A 61 1.91 13.22 -12.47
CA ILE A 61 3.30 13.61 -12.67
C ILE A 61 3.47 15.07 -12.25
N ASP A 62 4.42 15.34 -11.35
CA ASP A 62 4.80 16.72 -11.03
C ASP A 62 5.67 17.30 -12.17
N PRO A 63 5.16 18.28 -12.95
CA PRO A 63 5.86 18.83 -14.10
C PRO A 63 7.08 19.69 -13.73
N ASP A 64 7.22 20.07 -12.45
CA ASP A 64 8.41 20.79 -11.99
C ASP A 64 9.50 19.81 -11.55
N THR A 65 9.16 18.67 -10.96
CA THR A 65 10.14 17.75 -10.34
C THR A 65 10.36 16.44 -11.10
N GLU A 66 9.53 16.12 -12.09
CA GLU A 66 9.55 14.85 -12.85
C GLU A 66 9.27 13.61 -11.96
N ILE A 67 8.60 13.82 -10.83
CA ILE A 67 8.22 12.75 -9.91
C ILE A 67 6.87 12.20 -10.35
N ILE A 68 6.79 10.87 -10.45
CA ILE A 68 5.54 10.15 -10.65
C ILE A 68 4.99 9.77 -9.28
N GLU A 69 3.81 10.28 -8.93
CA GLU A 69 3.06 9.87 -7.74
C GLU A 69 2.13 8.69 -8.07
N PHE A 70 2.07 7.71 -7.15
CA PHE A 70 1.14 6.60 -7.23
C PHE A 70 0.10 6.71 -6.11
N ALA A 71 -1.18 6.45 -6.44
CA ALA A 71 -2.26 6.42 -5.45
C ALA A 71 -2.11 5.36 -4.34
N GLY A 72 -1.13 4.45 -4.44
CA GLY A 72 -0.81 3.41 -3.47
C GLY A 72 0.62 2.91 -3.65
N GLY A 73 1.05 1.96 -2.80
CA GLY A 73 2.41 1.41 -2.82
C GLY A 73 2.77 0.73 -4.15
N HIS A 74 3.86 1.15 -4.78
CA HIS A 74 4.24 0.68 -6.12
C HIS A 74 5.10 -0.60 -6.14
N ASN A 75 5.74 -0.98 -5.02
CA ASN A 75 6.61 -2.16 -4.87
C ASN A 75 7.84 -2.25 -5.83
N PHE A 76 8.09 -1.21 -6.63
CA PHE A 76 9.37 -1.04 -7.33
C PHE A 76 10.56 -0.86 -6.38
N LEU A 77 11.73 -1.24 -6.86
CA LEU A 77 13.03 -1.01 -6.26
C LEU A 77 13.91 -0.21 -7.23
N SER A 78 14.83 0.60 -6.69
CA SER A 78 15.78 1.34 -7.52
C SER A 78 16.61 0.38 -8.37
N GLY A 79 16.63 0.60 -9.69
CA GLY A 79 17.29 -0.25 -10.67
C GLY A 79 16.36 -1.21 -11.41
N ASP A 80 15.08 -1.31 -11.04
CA ASP A 80 14.13 -2.12 -11.80
C ASP A 80 14.03 -1.65 -13.25
N ALA A 81 14.15 -2.62 -14.16
CA ALA A 81 13.91 -2.43 -15.57
C ALA A 81 12.40 -2.46 -15.84
N VAL A 82 11.85 -1.39 -16.41
CA VAL A 82 10.42 -1.26 -16.73
C VAL A 82 10.21 -0.80 -18.16
N ARG A 83 9.12 -1.27 -18.77
CA ARG A 83 8.63 -0.78 -20.07
C ARG A 83 7.35 0.01 -19.89
N TYR A 84 7.28 1.15 -20.56
CA TYR A 84 6.10 2.00 -20.58
C TYR A 84 5.08 1.52 -21.60
N TYR A 85 3.81 1.53 -21.23
CA TYR A 85 2.66 1.33 -22.12
C TYR A 85 1.51 2.27 -21.72
N PRO A 86 0.72 2.77 -22.69
CA PRO A 86 -0.53 3.45 -22.36
C PRO A 86 -1.53 2.50 -21.69
N GLY A 87 -2.50 3.07 -20.98
CA GLY A 87 -3.66 2.35 -20.46
C GLY A 87 -4.49 1.66 -21.57
N PRO A 88 -5.35 0.70 -21.23
CA PRO A 88 -6.02 -0.16 -22.20
C PRO A 88 -6.97 0.56 -23.16
N ASP A 89 -7.45 1.75 -22.79
CA ASP A 89 -8.37 2.59 -23.58
C ASP A 89 -7.77 3.97 -23.92
N GLU A 90 -6.48 4.18 -23.64
CA GLU A 90 -5.80 5.47 -23.85
C GLU A 90 -4.99 5.47 -25.15
N THR A 91 -4.81 6.66 -25.73
CA THR A 91 -3.86 6.85 -26.82
C THR A 91 -2.45 7.13 -26.27
N VAL A 92 -1.42 6.85 -27.07
CA VAL A 92 -0.05 7.24 -26.73
C VAL A 92 0.05 8.76 -26.76
N ASP A 93 -0.21 9.39 -25.62
CA ASP A 93 0.20 10.76 -25.40
C ASP A 93 1.70 10.70 -25.07
N SER A 94 2.51 11.20 -26.01
CA SER A 94 3.97 11.19 -25.89
C SER A 94 4.40 12.39 -25.07
N PHE A 95 4.19 12.30 -23.76
CA PHE A 95 4.66 13.28 -22.79
C PHE A 95 6.12 13.06 -22.38
N GLY A 96 6.96 12.52 -23.28
CA GLY A 96 8.36 12.18 -23.00
C GLY A 96 8.64 10.67 -22.86
N LEU A 97 7.59 9.85 -22.72
CA LEU A 97 7.70 8.39 -22.75
C LEU A 97 7.34 7.81 -24.14
N THR A 98 7.97 6.70 -24.48
CA THR A 98 7.75 5.96 -25.74
C THR A 98 7.28 4.55 -25.42
N GLU A 99 6.15 4.14 -26.00
CA GLU A 99 5.58 2.81 -25.78
C GLU A 99 6.59 1.69 -26.08
N GLY A 100 6.67 0.71 -25.17
CA GLY A 100 7.55 -0.45 -25.25
C GLY A 100 9.02 -0.14 -24.98
N ASN A 101 9.40 1.13 -24.84
CA ASN A 101 10.77 1.54 -24.56
C ASN A 101 11.15 1.19 -23.11
N LEU A 102 12.43 0.86 -22.91
CA LEU A 102 12.97 0.46 -21.62
C LEU A 102 13.43 1.67 -20.81
N TYR A 103 13.03 1.70 -19.55
CA TYR A 103 13.42 2.69 -18.55
C TYR A 103 13.87 1.98 -17.27
N TYR A 104 14.52 2.71 -16.37
CA TYR A 104 14.91 2.21 -15.06
C TYR A 104 14.27 3.05 -13.96
N VAL A 105 13.79 2.41 -12.91
CA VAL A 105 13.14 3.07 -11.78
C VAL A 105 14.19 3.60 -10.80
N LEU A 106 14.13 4.88 -10.46
CA LEU A 106 14.77 5.46 -9.29
C LEU A 106 13.70 5.69 -8.23
N VAL A 107 13.70 4.89 -7.17
CA VAL A 107 12.72 4.99 -6.09
C VAL A 107 13.08 6.16 -5.18
N ILE A 108 12.11 7.03 -4.91
CA ILE A 108 12.22 8.13 -3.94
C ILE A 108 11.68 7.67 -2.59
N ASP A 109 10.47 7.11 -2.59
CA ASP A 109 9.84 6.47 -1.42
C ASP A 109 8.84 5.38 -1.87
N GLY A 110 7.91 4.95 -1.00
CA GLY A 110 6.96 3.87 -1.33
C GLY A 110 5.85 4.23 -2.33
N SER A 111 5.63 5.52 -2.61
CA SER A 111 4.60 6.03 -3.53
C SER A 111 5.15 6.99 -4.59
N HIS A 112 6.44 7.29 -4.59
CA HIS A 112 7.06 8.23 -5.52
C HIS A 112 8.31 7.64 -6.18
N ILE A 113 8.39 7.79 -7.51
CA ILE A 113 9.57 7.41 -8.29
C ILE A 113 9.97 8.50 -9.29
N LYS A 114 11.19 8.40 -9.81
CA LYS A 114 11.59 8.99 -11.09
C LYS A 114 11.98 7.88 -12.07
N LEU A 115 11.85 8.16 -13.37
CA LEU A 115 12.40 7.29 -14.41
C LEU A 115 13.74 7.83 -14.91
N VAL A 116 14.69 6.93 -15.14
CA VAL A 116 16.02 7.25 -15.63
C VAL A 116 16.43 6.35 -16.81
N SER A 117 17.38 6.83 -17.60
CA SER A 117 17.78 6.19 -18.85
C SER A 117 18.68 4.95 -18.71
N THR A 118 19.31 4.74 -17.55
CA THR A 118 20.26 3.64 -17.33
C THR A 118 20.15 3.08 -15.92
N PHE A 119 20.45 1.78 -15.77
CA PHE A 119 20.54 1.12 -14.46
C PHE A 119 21.46 1.86 -13.48
N ASP A 120 22.63 2.30 -13.94
CA ASP A 120 23.60 2.98 -13.07
C ASP A 120 23.09 4.33 -12.54
N LYS A 121 22.29 5.07 -13.33
CA LYS A 121 21.62 6.29 -12.84
C LYS A 121 20.57 5.99 -11.76
N ALA A 122 19.92 4.82 -11.84
CA ALA A 122 18.89 4.42 -10.89
C ALA A 122 19.49 3.95 -9.55
N VAL A 123 20.61 3.24 -9.58
CA VAL A 123 21.23 2.68 -8.36
C VAL A 123 22.36 3.54 -7.79
N ASN A 124 22.98 4.40 -8.60
CA ASN A 124 24.07 5.30 -8.20
C ASN A 124 23.81 6.75 -8.63
N PRO A 125 22.64 7.34 -8.33
CA PRO A 125 22.28 8.71 -8.76
C PRO A 125 23.31 9.76 -8.34
N GLN A 126 23.93 9.60 -7.16
CA GLN A 126 24.95 10.49 -6.61
C GLN A 126 26.19 10.67 -7.52
N ASN A 127 26.49 9.71 -8.39
CA ASN A 127 27.64 9.81 -9.31
C ASN A 127 27.39 10.80 -10.45
N TYR A 128 26.15 11.25 -10.62
CA TYR A 128 25.73 12.14 -11.71
C TYR A 128 25.50 13.58 -11.24
N LEU A 129 25.70 13.87 -9.95
CA LEU A 129 25.65 15.21 -9.38
C LEU A 129 26.79 16.07 -9.93
N LYS A 130 26.43 17.24 -10.48
CA LYS A 130 27.38 18.28 -10.89
C LYS A 130 27.32 19.42 -9.89
N ASN A 131 28.30 19.42 -8.99
CA ASN A 131 28.36 20.41 -7.93
C ASN A 131 28.90 21.74 -8.42
N PHE A 132 28.35 22.82 -7.88
CA PHE A 132 28.80 24.18 -8.08
C PHE A 132 28.53 25.03 -6.85
N GLN A 133 29.20 26.17 -6.78
CA GLN A 133 29.12 27.15 -5.70
C GLN A 133 28.46 28.44 -6.22
N PRO A 134 27.93 29.30 -5.34
CA PRO A 134 27.43 30.62 -5.75
C PRO A 134 28.46 31.45 -6.55
N ASP A 135 29.76 31.32 -6.24
CA ASP A 135 30.85 32.00 -6.95
C ASP A 135 31.07 31.48 -8.39
N ASP A 136 30.55 30.30 -8.74
CA ASP A 136 30.62 29.74 -10.10
C ASP A 136 29.57 30.37 -11.04
N VAL A 137 28.69 31.23 -10.50
CA VAL A 137 27.65 31.94 -11.23
C VAL A 137 28.13 33.34 -11.60
N ALA A 138 28.19 33.62 -12.91
CA ALA A 138 28.55 34.93 -13.44
C ALA A 138 27.46 35.42 -14.39
N GLY A 139 26.71 36.45 -13.97
CA GLY A 139 25.49 36.85 -14.67
C GLY A 139 24.45 35.73 -14.61
N ASN A 140 23.96 35.28 -15.77
CA ASN A 140 23.01 34.16 -15.88
C ASN A 140 23.68 32.85 -16.33
N SER A 141 25.01 32.77 -16.24
CA SER A 141 25.78 31.59 -16.65
C SER A 141 26.41 30.90 -15.44
N ILE A 142 26.45 29.58 -15.47
CA ILE A 142 27.06 28.71 -14.46
C ILE A 142 28.30 28.07 -15.07
N THR A 143 29.41 28.05 -14.34
CA THR A 143 30.67 27.42 -14.77
C THR A 143 30.93 26.13 -14.00
N ILE A 144 30.87 24.97 -14.66
CA ILE A 144 31.23 23.68 -14.06
C ILE A 144 32.17 22.93 -15.01
N SER A 145 33.38 22.63 -14.55
CA SER A 145 34.36 21.92 -15.40
C SER A 145 33.92 20.49 -15.71
N GLY A 146 33.86 20.13 -16.99
CA GLY A 146 33.56 18.75 -17.41
C GLY A 146 32.14 18.29 -17.05
N HIS A 147 31.17 19.21 -17.04
CA HIS A 147 29.78 18.92 -16.72
C HIS A 147 29.15 17.90 -17.69
N GLY A 148 29.57 17.89 -18.97
CA GLY A 148 29.14 16.90 -19.96
C GLY A 148 27.70 17.09 -20.47
N PHE A 149 27.04 18.18 -20.08
CA PHE A 149 25.73 18.55 -20.58
C PHE A 149 25.82 19.06 -22.03
N VAL A 150 24.72 18.92 -22.76
CA VAL A 150 24.52 19.50 -24.10
C VAL A 150 23.24 20.33 -24.12
N ASN A 151 23.07 21.17 -25.14
CA ASN A 151 21.84 21.96 -25.28
C ASN A 151 20.59 21.06 -25.28
N GLY A 152 19.59 21.42 -24.46
CA GLY A 152 18.35 20.66 -24.26
C GLY A 152 18.44 19.57 -23.18
N THR A 153 19.58 19.40 -22.49
CA THR A 153 19.65 18.48 -21.34
C THR A 153 18.76 18.98 -20.21
N ALA A 154 17.80 18.17 -19.77
CA ALA A 154 17.04 18.41 -18.55
C ALA A 154 17.93 18.13 -17.32
N VAL A 155 17.97 19.07 -16.38
CA VAL A 155 18.74 19.00 -15.14
C VAL A 155 17.88 19.41 -13.97
N THR A 156 17.81 18.58 -12.93
CA THR A 156 17.18 18.94 -11.66
C THR A 156 18.17 19.73 -10.82
N TYR A 157 17.75 20.87 -10.30
CA TYR A 157 18.54 21.68 -9.37
C TYR A 157 18.30 21.24 -7.92
N GLU A 158 19.38 21.07 -7.17
CA GLU A 158 19.30 20.82 -5.73
C GLU A 158 20.15 21.86 -4.98
N ALA A 159 19.54 22.51 -3.99
CA ALA A 159 20.23 23.38 -3.05
C ALA A 159 20.86 22.56 -1.90
N PRO A 160 21.88 23.08 -1.20
CA PRO A 160 22.40 22.42 -0.02
C PRO A 160 21.31 22.16 1.03
N ASP A 161 21.30 20.94 1.57
CA ASP A 161 20.27 20.50 2.51
C ASP A 161 20.09 21.43 3.72
N ALA A 162 18.83 21.67 4.05
CA ALA A 162 18.44 22.28 5.30
C ALA A 162 18.63 21.32 6.48
N ARG A 163 18.92 21.85 7.67
CA ARG A 163 18.82 21.07 8.92
C ARG A 163 17.40 21.13 9.42
N THR A 164 16.69 20.01 9.30
CA THR A 164 15.30 19.89 9.74
C THR A 164 15.21 19.43 11.20
N PHE A 165 14.11 19.81 11.86
CA PHE A 165 13.79 19.40 13.22
C PHE A 165 12.29 19.61 13.49
N VAL A 166 11.77 18.97 14.54
CA VAL A 166 10.39 19.12 15.00
C VAL A 166 10.31 19.89 16.32
N SER A 167 9.13 20.43 16.67
CA SER A 167 8.94 21.15 17.93
C SER A 167 9.33 20.35 19.19
N ARG A 168 9.30 19.01 19.14
CA ARG A 168 9.74 18.13 20.24
C ARG A 168 11.26 18.17 20.50
N GLN A 169 12.05 18.63 19.54
CA GLN A 169 13.52 18.76 19.62
C GLN A 169 13.97 20.10 20.22
N VAL A 170 13.03 21.00 20.51
CA VAL A 170 13.30 22.34 21.04
C VAL A 170 13.03 22.38 22.55
N ASP A 171 13.77 23.17 23.33
CA ASP A 171 13.65 23.26 24.79
C ASP A 171 13.80 21.90 25.46
N VAL A 172 14.95 21.28 25.25
CA VAL A 172 15.25 19.92 25.73
C VAL A 172 16.60 19.87 26.42
N ASN A 173 16.82 18.84 27.23
CA ASN A 173 18.10 18.66 27.89
C ASN A 173 19.23 18.46 26.86
N SER A 174 20.27 19.31 26.93
CA SER A 174 21.40 19.28 26.00
C SER A 174 22.34 18.07 26.17
N ASN A 175 22.17 17.25 27.21
CA ASN A 175 23.12 16.18 27.56
C ASN A 175 22.49 14.80 27.80
N SER A 176 21.16 14.65 27.81
CA SER A 176 20.52 13.38 28.16
C SER A 176 19.17 13.20 27.47
N LEU A 177 18.82 11.94 27.22
CA LEU A 177 17.51 11.49 26.71
C LEU A 177 16.85 10.57 27.75
N ASN A 178 15.55 10.33 27.59
CA ASN A 178 14.83 9.31 28.34
C ASN A 178 15.35 7.91 27.96
N PRO A 179 15.14 6.88 28.81
CA PRO A 179 15.54 5.51 28.51
C PRO A 179 14.93 4.91 27.23
N ASP A 180 13.82 5.48 26.75
CA ASP A 180 13.14 5.11 25.51
C ASP A 180 13.64 5.90 24.28
N GLY A 181 14.71 6.70 24.43
CA GLY A 181 15.28 7.54 23.36
C GLY A 181 14.61 8.91 23.20
N SER A 182 13.48 9.18 23.87
CA SER A 182 12.75 10.43 23.70
C SER A 182 13.43 11.63 24.39
N PRO A 183 13.26 12.87 23.89
CA PRO A 183 13.86 14.06 24.49
C PRO A 183 13.30 14.37 25.88
N ILE A 184 14.18 14.76 26.81
CA ILE A 184 13.80 15.28 28.12
C ILE A 184 13.47 16.77 27.98
N ALA A 185 12.25 17.19 28.30
CA ALA A 185 11.86 18.60 28.22
C ALA A 185 12.60 19.46 29.26
N ASP A 186 13.10 20.61 28.81
CA ASP A 186 13.71 21.66 29.63
C ASP A 186 13.28 23.03 29.08
N SER A 187 12.21 23.58 29.65
CA SER A 187 11.53 24.80 29.15
C SER A 187 12.33 26.09 29.31
N ASN A 188 13.54 26.04 29.86
CA ASN A 188 14.41 27.21 29.99
C ASN A 188 15.73 27.03 29.20
N ALA A 189 15.83 25.96 28.40
CA ALA A 189 17.04 25.67 27.65
C ALA A 189 17.17 26.53 26.40
N ASP A 190 16.06 26.98 25.80
CA ASP A 190 16.04 27.84 24.60
C ASP A 190 16.90 27.28 23.45
N ASN A 191 16.99 25.95 23.37
CA ASN A 191 17.89 25.23 22.49
C ASN A 191 17.15 24.40 21.44
N ILE A 192 17.87 24.06 20.38
CA ILE A 192 17.44 23.12 19.35
C ILE A 192 18.46 21.98 19.34
N ARG A 193 18.00 20.75 19.63
CA ARG A 193 18.84 19.57 19.66
C ARG A 193 18.47 18.60 18.54
N PHE A 194 19.46 18.24 17.72
CA PHE A 194 19.29 17.33 16.60
C PHE A 194 19.62 15.90 17.02
N PHE A 195 18.75 14.97 16.64
CA PHE A 195 18.94 13.52 16.81
C PHE A 195 18.19 12.76 15.71
N ASP A 196 18.63 11.54 15.42
CA ASP A 196 17.99 10.62 14.47
C ASP A 196 16.79 9.89 15.10
N ASP A 197 16.09 9.06 14.31
CA ASP A 197 14.89 8.33 14.73
C ASP A 197 15.16 7.32 15.86
N ASP A 198 16.40 6.86 15.99
CA ASP A 198 16.87 6.00 17.07
C ASP A 198 17.26 6.79 18.34
N GLY A 199 17.18 8.13 18.28
CA GLY A 199 17.54 9.04 19.36
C GLY A 199 19.05 9.31 19.46
N ASN A 200 19.88 8.90 18.50
CA ASN A 200 21.30 9.23 18.53
C ASN A 200 21.53 10.70 18.17
N ALA A 201 22.48 11.34 18.83
CA ALA A 201 22.79 12.75 18.58
C ALA A 201 23.30 12.96 17.14
N LEU A 202 22.61 13.82 16.38
CA LEU A 202 22.96 14.15 15.00
C LEU A 202 23.78 15.46 14.99
N ALA A 203 24.87 15.48 14.26
CA ALA A 203 25.69 16.68 14.13
C ALA A 203 24.95 17.76 13.31
N HIS A 204 24.83 18.97 13.84
CA HIS A 204 24.12 20.05 13.16
C HIS A 204 24.93 20.70 12.03
N GLY A 205 26.26 20.64 12.07
CA GLY A 205 27.14 21.14 11.01
C GLY A 205 27.36 22.66 10.96
N PHE A 206 26.65 23.43 11.77
CA PHE A 206 26.83 24.89 11.92
C PHE A 206 28.06 25.28 12.77
N ALA A 207 28.59 26.47 12.53
CA ALA A 207 29.64 27.13 13.29
C ALA A 207 29.09 28.25 14.19
N GLU A 208 29.87 28.61 15.23
CA GLU A 208 29.54 29.76 16.09
C GLU A 208 29.47 31.04 15.27
N GLY A 209 28.40 31.80 15.42
CA GLY A 209 28.19 33.07 14.74
C GLY A 209 27.71 32.95 13.29
N GLU A 210 27.45 31.74 12.80
CA GLU A 210 26.90 31.52 11.45
C GLU A 210 25.45 32.01 11.34
N HIS A 211 25.07 32.51 10.17
CA HIS A 211 23.71 32.98 9.90
C HIS A 211 22.88 31.88 9.26
N VAL A 212 21.71 31.63 9.83
CA VAL A 212 20.74 30.66 9.34
C VAL A 212 19.39 31.32 9.12
N VAL A 213 18.71 30.97 8.03
CA VAL A 213 17.31 31.29 7.80
C VAL A 213 16.45 30.20 8.39
N TYR A 214 15.42 30.60 9.14
CA TYR A 214 14.45 29.70 9.73
C TYR A 214 13.19 29.65 8.88
N ASP A 215 12.77 28.45 8.51
CA ASP A 215 11.52 28.21 7.79
C ASP A 215 10.67 27.15 8.50
N VAL A 216 9.35 27.17 8.26
CA VAL A 216 8.42 26.17 8.79
C VAL A 216 7.35 25.76 7.78
N LYS A 217 7.18 24.44 7.62
CA LYS A 217 6.11 23.85 6.81
C LYS A 217 5.27 22.90 7.65
N ASN A 218 3.97 22.87 7.38
CA ASN A 218 3.11 21.85 7.95
C ASN A 218 3.34 20.49 7.27
N ALA A 219 2.74 19.42 7.80
CA ALA A 219 2.92 18.06 7.29
C ALA A 219 2.48 17.86 5.83
N SER A 220 1.67 18.76 5.27
CA SER A 220 1.23 18.75 3.87
C SER A 220 2.03 19.71 2.99
N GLY A 221 3.18 20.21 3.47
CA GLY A 221 4.05 21.13 2.73
C GLY A 221 3.57 22.59 2.67
N GLY A 222 2.41 22.91 3.27
CA GLY A 222 1.88 24.27 3.33
C GLY A 222 2.46 25.09 4.50
N THR A 223 1.90 26.29 4.76
CA THR A 223 2.33 27.15 5.87
C THR A 223 2.19 26.44 7.22
N GLY A 224 3.30 26.34 7.96
CA GLY A 224 3.30 25.79 9.31
C GLY A 224 3.26 26.88 10.41
N LEU A 225 3.22 26.43 11.66
CA LEU A 225 3.22 27.27 12.85
C LEU A 225 4.66 27.48 13.35
N ALA A 226 5.15 28.71 13.25
CA ALA A 226 6.47 29.06 13.75
C ALA A 226 6.60 28.82 15.27
N ILE A 227 7.78 28.38 15.71
CA ILE A 227 8.12 28.27 17.12
C ILE A 227 8.13 29.66 17.74
N GLY A 228 7.51 29.82 18.91
CA GLY A 228 7.48 31.11 19.60
C GLY A 228 8.90 31.67 19.80
N GLY A 229 9.11 32.93 19.41
CA GLY A 229 10.42 33.57 19.41
C GLY A 229 11.09 33.62 18.02
N LEU A 230 10.73 32.68 17.14
CA LEU A 230 11.17 32.62 15.74
C LEU A 230 10.08 33.14 14.79
N VAL A 231 10.51 33.53 13.59
CA VAL A 231 9.67 34.09 12.53
C VAL A 231 10.09 33.40 11.24
N ASP A 232 9.12 32.87 10.50
CA ASP A 232 9.33 32.23 9.20
C ASP A 232 10.03 33.18 8.20
N GLY A 233 11.05 32.68 7.51
CA GLY A 233 11.93 33.42 6.61
C GLY A 233 12.94 34.37 7.28
N GLN A 234 12.97 34.49 8.61
CA GLN A 234 13.94 35.38 9.29
C GLN A 234 15.32 34.74 9.41
N THR A 235 16.35 35.58 9.27
CA THR A 235 17.73 35.21 9.56
C THR A 235 18.06 35.36 11.04
N TYR A 236 18.77 34.37 11.58
CA TYR A 236 19.26 34.30 12.95
C TYR A 236 20.74 33.94 12.98
N ARG A 237 21.42 34.35 14.06
CA ARG A 237 22.80 33.94 14.32
C ARG A 237 22.85 32.73 15.23
N VAL A 238 23.63 31.72 14.86
CA VAL A 238 23.86 30.49 15.62
C VAL A 238 24.78 30.76 16.80
N HIS A 239 24.37 30.26 17.96
CA HIS A 239 25.22 30.04 19.12
C HIS A 239 25.36 28.52 19.35
N VAL A 240 26.56 27.99 19.23
CA VAL A 240 26.85 26.56 19.36
C VAL A 240 27.00 26.21 20.84
N VAL A 241 26.13 25.32 21.32
CA VAL A 241 26.26 24.75 22.67
C VAL A 241 27.19 23.54 22.64
N ASN A 242 26.97 22.65 21.67
CA ASN A 242 27.82 21.49 21.36
C ASN A 242 27.51 21.00 19.94
N SER A 243 28.16 19.93 19.46
CA SER A 243 28.03 19.44 18.07
C SER A 243 26.62 19.04 17.61
N SER A 244 25.68 18.83 18.54
CA SER A 244 24.30 18.40 18.26
C SER A 244 23.25 19.40 18.77
N THR A 245 23.68 20.49 19.41
CA THR A 245 22.77 21.42 20.09
C THR A 245 23.19 22.85 19.83
N ILE A 246 22.24 23.66 19.39
CA ILE A 246 22.43 25.09 19.15
C ILE A 246 21.40 25.92 19.91
N GLN A 247 21.66 27.20 20.01
CA GLN A 247 20.71 28.26 20.36
C GLN A 247 20.79 29.36 19.30
N LEU A 248 19.81 30.26 19.27
CA LEU A 248 19.72 31.32 18.27
C LEU A 248 19.72 32.71 18.89
N LYS A 249 20.33 33.68 18.20
CA LYS A 249 20.36 35.11 18.54
C LYS A 249 19.86 35.95 17.37
N ARG A 250 19.27 37.13 17.66
CA ARG A 250 18.74 38.05 16.63
C ARG A 250 19.80 38.95 16.00
N ASN A 251 20.85 39.26 16.76
CA ASN A 251 21.86 40.23 16.41
C ASN A 251 23.22 39.55 16.24
N ASP A 252 24.14 40.23 15.57
CA ASP A 252 25.57 39.91 15.58
C ASP A 252 26.23 40.40 16.87
N ALA A 253 27.23 39.65 17.34
CA ALA A 253 28.13 40.19 18.35
C ALA A 253 29.17 41.05 17.63
N ILE A 254 29.15 42.35 17.92
CA ILE A 254 30.09 43.29 17.30
C ILE A 254 31.05 43.83 18.35
N THR A 255 32.33 43.98 18.00
CA THR A 255 33.33 44.62 18.85
C THR A 255 33.79 45.90 18.16
N GLU A 256 33.29 47.02 18.64
CA GLU A 256 33.46 48.31 17.96
C GLU A 256 33.84 49.41 18.93
N GLU A 257 34.55 50.41 18.43
CA GLU A 257 34.74 51.68 19.12
C GLU A 257 33.45 52.50 19.06
N VAL A 258 33.00 52.96 20.22
CA VAL A 258 31.77 53.74 20.35
C VAL A 258 31.98 54.92 21.30
N GLN A 259 31.15 55.94 21.14
CA GLN A 259 31.02 57.04 22.09
C GLN A 259 29.85 56.79 23.03
N PHE A 260 30.13 56.81 24.34
CA PHE A 260 29.11 56.84 25.38
C PHE A 260 28.79 58.29 25.74
N VAL A 261 27.53 58.69 25.61
CA VAL A 261 27.08 60.07 25.87
C VAL A 261 25.94 60.07 26.87
N ARG A 262 26.03 60.90 27.91
CA ARG A 262 24.92 61.06 28.85
C ARG A 262 23.79 61.86 28.24
N ASN A 263 22.56 61.45 28.51
CA ASN A 263 21.40 62.21 28.08
C ASN A 263 20.22 62.03 29.02
N ALA A 264 19.52 63.14 29.31
CA ALA A 264 18.34 63.13 30.17
C ALA A 264 17.14 62.35 29.56
N ALA A 265 17.08 62.19 28.24
CA ALA A 265 16.05 61.42 27.55
C ALA A 265 16.44 59.96 27.28
N GLY A 266 17.61 59.51 27.77
CA GLY A 266 18.16 58.17 27.55
C GLY A 266 19.58 58.24 26.99
N ASP A 267 20.54 57.68 27.73
CA ASP A 267 21.97 57.68 27.37
C ASP A 267 22.19 57.04 26.00
N ARG A 268 23.24 57.47 25.30
CA ARG A 268 23.48 57.09 23.91
C ARG A 268 24.78 56.33 23.76
N ILE A 269 24.74 55.33 22.88
CA ILE A 269 25.92 54.61 22.39
C ILE A 269 25.99 54.85 20.88
N ILE A 270 27.00 55.58 20.43
CA ILE A 270 27.14 56.01 19.04
C ILE A 270 28.35 55.32 18.42
N ARG A 271 28.17 54.58 17.32
CA ARG A 271 29.30 53.97 16.61
C ARG A 271 30.17 55.04 15.95
N THR A 272 31.49 54.90 16.06
CA THR A 272 32.43 55.83 15.42
C THR A 272 32.59 55.56 13.92
N ASP A 273 32.27 54.36 13.45
CA ASP A 273 32.25 53.98 12.03
C ASP A 273 31.05 54.53 11.24
N GLY A 274 30.02 55.04 11.94
CA GLY A 274 28.81 55.59 11.33
C GLY A 274 27.82 54.56 10.76
N LEU A 275 28.08 53.25 10.90
CA LEU A 275 27.19 52.19 10.42
C LEU A 275 25.92 52.09 11.29
N ASN A 276 24.86 51.54 10.71
CA ASN A 276 23.57 51.38 11.40
C ASN A 276 23.59 50.14 12.30
N TRP A 277 23.16 50.28 13.56
CA TRP A 277 23.07 49.16 14.49
C TRP A 277 22.04 48.10 14.06
N ALA A 278 20.95 48.53 13.42
CA ALA A 278 19.90 47.62 12.99
C ALA A 278 20.38 46.66 11.88
N ASP A 279 21.41 47.03 11.11
CA ASP A 279 22.00 46.17 10.07
C ASP A 279 22.73 44.97 10.69
N ASN A 280 23.14 45.06 11.97
CA ASN A 280 23.66 43.95 12.77
C ASN A 280 22.58 43.31 13.67
N GLY A 281 21.30 43.55 13.39
CA GLY A 281 20.17 42.92 14.07
C GLY A 281 19.86 43.45 15.48
N PHE A 282 20.50 44.54 15.93
CA PHE A 282 20.18 45.14 17.22
C PHE A 282 18.81 45.82 17.20
N ALA A 283 18.00 45.55 18.22
CA ALA A 283 16.69 46.17 18.42
C ALA A 283 16.47 46.57 19.89
N ALA A 284 15.35 47.24 20.17
CA ALA A 284 14.93 47.54 21.53
C ALA A 284 14.86 46.26 22.38
N GLY A 285 15.41 46.30 23.60
CA GLY A 285 15.53 45.13 24.47
C GLY A 285 16.83 45.10 25.25
N THR A 286 17.13 43.96 25.87
CA THR A 286 18.36 43.76 26.64
C THR A 286 19.60 43.86 25.77
N LEU A 287 20.65 44.49 26.30
CA LEU A 287 21.96 44.65 25.69
C LEU A 287 23.03 44.22 26.69
N PHE A 288 23.96 43.39 26.24
CA PHE A 288 25.16 43.02 26.96
C PHE A 288 26.35 43.79 26.40
N ILE A 289 27.09 44.46 27.27
CA ILE A 289 28.32 45.18 26.92
C ILE A 289 29.50 44.49 27.62
N GLY A 290 30.36 43.84 26.83
CA GLY A 290 31.58 43.16 27.26
C GLY A 290 32.82 44.05 27.30
N GLY A 291 33.98 43.46 27.58
CA GLY A 291 35.29 44.15 27.57
C GLY A 291 35.79 44.67 28.94
N GLY A 292 34.99 44.55 30.01
CA GLY A 292 35.38 44.92 31.37
C GLY A 292 35.56 46.44 31.60
N GLY A 293 35.61 46.88 32.86
CA GLY A 293 35.74 48.30 33.20
C GLY A 293 34.45 49.12 32.94
N ALA A 294 34.60 50.44 32.76
CA ALA A 294 33.46 51.36 32.61
C ALA A 294 32.48 50.91 31.52
N ASN A 295 31.17 51.11 31.78
CA ASN A 295 30.06 50.79 30.88
C ASN A 295 29.94 49.32 30.46
N SER A 296 30.58 48.38 31.17
CA SER A 296 30.38 46.94 30.94
C SER A 296 29.25 46.42 31.81
N GLY A 297 28.48 45.46 31.30
CA GLY A 297 27.34 44.86 32.00
C GLY A 297 26.08 44.87 31.15
N THR A 298 24.93 44.72 31.81
CA THR A 298 23.63 44.61 31.17
C THR A 298 22.92 45.96 31.16
N PHE A 299 22.45 46.36 29.99
CA PHE A 299 21.66 47.57 29.74
C PHE A 299 20.37 47.20 29.00
N THR A 300 19.50 48.19 28.77
CA THR A 300 18.30 48.02 27.94
C THR A 300 18.26 49.13 26.91
N ILE A 301 18.25 48.75 25.63
CA ILE A 301 18.01 49.62 24.48
C ILE A 301 16.53 49.98 24.47
N ALA A 302 16.23 51.27 24.52
CA ALA A 302 14.89 51.80 24.31
C ALA A 302 14.54 51.85 22.81
N SER A 303 15.49 52.28 21.97
CA SER A 303 15.32 52.32 20.52
C SER A 303 16.65 52.38 19.79
N VAL A 304 16.62 52.04 18.50
CA VAL A 304 17.75 52.09 17.57
C VAL A 304 17.48 53.16 16.53
N SER A 305 18.45 54.02 16.28
CA SER A 305 18.36 55.11 15.31
C SER A 305 19.69 55.28 14.57
N GLY A 306 19.85 54.58 13.45
CA GLY A 306 21.08 54.60 12.67
C GLY A 306 22.28 54.12 13.51
N SER A 307 23.34 54.92 13.54
CA SER A 307 24.55 54.63 14.34
C SER A 307 24.39 54.81 15.85
N THR A 308 23.20 55.17 16.34
CA THR A 308 22.93 55.45 17.76
C THR A 308 21.97 54.42 18.36
N LEU A 309 22.41 53.73 19.42
CA LEU A 309 21.52 53.10 20.38
C LEU A 309 21.11 54.12 21.45
N ILE A 310 19.83 54.15 21.78
CA ILE A 310 19.30 54.94 22.88
C ILE A 310 18.96 53.97 24.01
N LEU A 311 19.57 54.16 25.18
CA LEU A 311 19.35 53.35 26.37
C LEU A 311 18.18 53.89 27.20
N THR A 312 17.56 53.03 27.99
CA THR A 312 16.50 53.41 28.95
C THR A 312 17.05 54.15 30.17
N VAL A 313 18.31 53.92 30.52
CA VAL A 313 18.99 54.64 31.60
C VAL A 313 19.34 56.06 31.15
N ALA A 314 19.29 57.03 32.07
CA ALA A 314 19.58 58.43 31.79
C ALA A 314 20.66 58.95 32.75
N ASN A 315 21.61 59.71 32.21
CA ASN A 315 22.75 60.31 32.91
C ASN A 315 23.56 59.31 33.76
N SER A 316 23.64 58.05 33.31
CA SER A 316 24.17 56.91 34.06
C SER A 316 25.50 56.39 33.52
N VAL A 317 25.66 56.29 32.19
CA VAL A 317 26.92 55.85 31.57
C VAL A 317 28.08 56.77 31.94
N THR A 318 29.31 56.26 32.00
CA THR A 318 30.51 57.09 32.04
C THR A 318 30.80 57.59 30.64
N GLU A 319 30.86 58.91 30.43
CA GLU A 319 31.15 59.47 29.12
C GLU A 319 32.60 59.20 28.73
N ASP A 320 32.79 58.44 27.65
CA ASP A 320 34.10 58.09 27.11
C ASP A 320 33.94 57.51 25.69
N THR A 321 35.05 57.41 24.96
CA THR A 321 35.14 56.64 23.71
C THR A 321 35.87 55.33 23.98
N LEU A 322 35.16 54.20 23.84
CA LEU A 322 35.68 52.90 24.25
C LEU A 322 35.37 51.85 23.19
N THR A 323 36.33 50.94 22.96
CA THR A 323 36.09 49.69 22.26
C THR A 323 35.40 48.70 23.19
N LYS A 324 34.24 48.21 22.78
CA LYS A 324 33.41 47.29 23.57
C LYS A 324 32.79 46.25 22.66
N THR A 325 32.49 45.08 23.24
CA THR A 325 31.71 44.03 22.56
C THR A 325 30.24 44.17 22.94
N PHE A 326 29.36 44.19 21.96
CA PHE A 326 27.93 44.35 22.12
C PHE A 326 27.22 43.09 21.67
N ASP A 327 26.25 42.63 22.46
CA ASP A 327 25.42 41.48 22.11
C ASP A 327 24.02 41.55 22.73
N GLN A 328 23.05 40.78 22.25
CA GLN A 328 21.73 40.59 22.87
C GLN A 328 21.58 39.14 23.36
N PRO A 329 20.63 38.86 24.28
CA PRO A 329 20.41 37.50 24.77
C PRO A 329 20.02 36.49 23.70
N ILE A 330 20.16 35.21 24.06
CA ILE A 330 19.55 34.08 23.36
C ILE A 330 18.05 34.36 23.22
N ILE A 331 17.50 33.97 22.07
CA ILE A 331 16.06 34.05 21.82
C ILE A 331 15.36 33.03 22.70
N ALA A 332 14.44 33.50 23.54
CA ALA A 332 13.56 32.61 24.27
C ALA A 332 12.68 31.83 23.28
N LEU A 333 12.72 30.50 23.35
CA LEU A 333 11.92 29.64 22.50
C LEU A 333 10.65 29.20 23.25
N ASN A 334 9.56 29.03 22.51
CA ASN A 334 8.30 28.51 23.07
C ASN A 334 7.63 27.58 22.06
N PRO A 335 8.11 26.32 21.95
CA PRO A 335 7.60 25.35 20.97
C PRO A 335 6.26 24.74 21.39
N ASN A 336 5.40 24.43 20.42
CA ASN A 336 4.21 23.63 20.67
C ASN A 336 4.55 22.14 20.60
N LYS A 337 4.67 21.48 21.76
CA LYS A 337 5.02 20.05 21.86
C LYS A 337 3.81 19.11 21.96
N GLY A 338 2.60 19.63 22.01
CA GLY A 338 1.41 18.85 22.34
C GLY A 338 0.89 18.03 21.17
N LEU A 339 0.96 16.70 21.29
CA LEU A 339 -0.02 15.80 20.67
C LEU A 339 -1.12 15.53 21.71
N SER A 340 -2.06 16.47 21.83
CA SER A 340 -3.34 16.31 22.50
C SER A 340 -4.17 15.19 21.85
N ALA A 341 -5.03 14.54 22.65
CA ALA A 341 -6.06 13.64 22.13
C ALA A 341 -7.13 14.38 21.30
N ASP A 342 -7.17 15.72 21.38
CA ASP A 342 -7.92 16.60 20.50
C ASP A 342 -7.03 17.02 19.32
N PRO A 343 -7.27 16.52 18.09
CA PRO A 343 -6.48 16.87 16.91
C PRO A 343 -6.43 18.37 16.60
N ALA A 344 -7.46 19.14 17.02
CA ALA A 344 -7.50 20.58 16.83
C ALA A 344 -6.44 21.34 17.67
N LEU A 345 -5.90 20.70 18.70
CA LEU A 345 -4.83 21.25 19.56
C LEU A 345 -3.42 20.77 19.16
N ASN A 346 -3.32 19.87 18.17
CA ASN A 346 -2.05 19.31 17.68
C ASN A 346 -1.40 20.17 16.58
N VAL A 347 -2.00 21.33 16.30
CA VAL A 347 -1.54 22.25 15.27
C VAL A 347 -0.10 22.69 15.58
N GLY A 348 0.83 22.42 14.66
CA GLY A 348 2.24 22.79 14.82
C GLY A 348 3.15 21.77 15.47
N ALA A 349 2.63 20.75 16.17
CA ALA A 349 3.50 19.81 16.89
C ALA A 349 4.23 18.82 15.96
N SER A 350 3.62 18.53 14.81
CA SER A 350 4.18 17.71 13.73
C SER A 350 4.69 18.54 12.55
N ASP A 351 4.75 19.86 12.69
CA ASP A 351 5.29 20.71 11.63
C ASP A 351 6.81 20.50 11.55
N THR A 352 7.31 20.55 10.32
CA THR A 352 8.74 20.43 10.04
C THR A 352 9.32 21.83 10.01
N HIS A 353 10.26 22.08 10.91
CA HIS A 353 11.05 23.29 10.95
C HIS A 353 12.38 23.04 10.26
N SER A 354 12.95 24.07 9.64
CA SER A 354 14.25 23.97 8.98
C SER A 354 15.13 25.18 9.27
N LEU A 355 16.44 24.92 9.33
CA LEU A 355 17.48 25.94 9.34
C LEU A 355 18.40 25.73 8.14
N VAL A 356 18.49 26.74 7.28
CA VAL A 356 19.42 26.76 6.14
C VAL A 356 20.47 27.82 6.40
N ASN A 357 21.75 27.53 6.20
CA ASN A 357 22.77 28.58 6.21
C ASN A 357 22.41 29.64 5.15
N ALA A 358 22.39 30.92 5.53
CA ALA A 358 22.02 32.02 4.64
C ALA A 358 22.88 32.12 3.36
N LYS A 359 24.10 31.57 3.39
CA LYS A 359 25.01 31.46 2.23
C LYS A 359 24.65 30.33 1.27
N ASN A 360 23.83 29.39 1.72
CA ASN A 360 23.48 28.14 1.04
C ASN A 360 22.01 28.10 0.60
N LEU A 361 21.28 29.21 0.75
CA LEU A 361 19.92 29.33 0.23
C LEU A 361 19.90 29.03 -1.27
N PRO A 362 18.77 28.53 -1.80
CA PRO A 362 18.57 28.39 -3.24
C PRO A 362 19.02 29.65 -3.98
N ILE A 363 19.77 29.47 -5.06
CA ILE A 363 20.22 30.56 -5.92
C ILE A 363 18.97 31.23 -6.50
N GLY A 364 18.84 32.55 -6.34
CA GLY A 364 17.65 33.25 -6.78
C GLY A 364 17.36 32.99 -8.26
N GLY A 365 16.11 32.68 -8.58
CA GLY A 365 15.68 32.21 -9.91
C GLY A 365 15.63 30.69 -10.05
N LEU A 366 16.24 29.94 -9.12
CA LEU A 366 16.15 28.49 -9.04
C LEU A 366 15.34 28.05 -7.82
N GLU A 367 14.52 27.04 -8.02
CA GLU A 367 13.69 26.35 -7.04
C GLU A 367 14.27 24.96 -6.81
N ASP A 368 14.47 24.61 -5.53
CA ASP A 368 15.01 23.31 -5.12
C ASP A 368 14.12 22.16 -5.61
N GLY A 369 14.72 21.12 -6.19
CA GLY A 369 14.05 19.97 -6.78
C GLY A 369 13.47 20.19 -8.18
N LYS A 370 13.50 21.43 -8.72
CA LYS A 370 12.91 21.75 -10.02
C LYS A 370 13.84 21.42 -11.19
N THR A 371 13.25 21.00 -12.31
CA THR A 371 13.91 20.70 -13.56
C THR A 371 14.03 21.94 -14.45
N TYR A 372 15.23 22.14 -15.00
CA TYR A 372 15.59 23.20 -15.93
C TYR A 372 16.30 22.63 -17.15
N TYR A 373 16.42 23.43 -18.21
CA TYR A 373 17.00 22.99 -19.48
C TYR A 373 18.29 23.75 -19.80
N VAL A 374 19.36 22.98 -20.03
CA VAL A 374 20.69 23.51 -20.34
C VAL A 374 20.72 24.14 -21.74
N ARG A 375 21.26 25.36 -21.86
CA ARG A 375 21.59 26.01 -23.15
C ARG A 375 22.91 26.76 -23.10
N GLY A 376 23.32 27.33 -24.23
CA GLY A 376 24.54 28.14 -24.34
C GLY A 376 25.82 27.31 -24.44
N VAL A 377 25.70 25.98 -24.59
CA VAL A 377 26.83 25.06 -24.69
C VAL A 377 27.28 24.96 -26.14
N SER A 378 28.57 25.19 -26.40
CA SER A 378 29.18 25.06 -27.73
C SER A 378 29.60 23.62 -28.09
N GLY A 379 29.69 22.73 -27.10
CA GLY A 379 29.94 21.29 -27.22
C GLY A 379 30.24 20.66 -25.86
N ALA A 380 30.41 19.32 -25.77
CA ALA A 380 30.61 18.61 -24.50
C ALA A 380 31.88 18.99 -23.70
N GLY A 381 32.77 19.81 -24.27
CA GLY A 381 33.95 20.37 -23.62
C GLY A 381 33.82 21.83 -23.19
N ASP A 382 32.65 22.44 -23.38
CA ASP A 382 32.33 23.71 -22.74
C ASP A 382 32.26 23.51 -21.22
N ASN A 383 32.59 24.55 -20.47
CA ASN A 383 32.46 24.54 -19.01
C ASN A 383 31.35 25.49 -18.56
N THR A 384 30.78 26.26 -19.48
CA THR A 384 29.78 27.30 -19.18
C THR A 384 28.47 27.02 -19.87
N PHE A 385 27.38 27.23 -19.13
CA PHE A 385 26.03 27.05 -19.65
C PHE A 385 25.02 27.96 -18.94
N GLU A 386 23.82 28.03 -19.50
CA GLU A 386 22.68 28.79 -18.99
C GLU A 386 21.52 27.82 -18.70
N LEU A 387 20.62 28.21 -17.80
CA LEU A 387 19.40 27.47 -17.50
C LEU A 387 18.16 28.18 -18.08
N TRP A 388 17.21 27.39 -18.56
CA TRP A 388 15.97 27.84 -19.20
C TRP A 388 14.78 27.04 -18.67
N ASP A 389 13.58 27.61 -18.76
CA ASP A 389 12.31 27.04 -18.27
C ASP A 389 11.65 26.03 -19.23
N ALA A 390 12.21 25.80 -20.42
CA ALA A 390 11.63 24.89 -21.41
C ALA A 390 12.72 24.24 -22.30
N PRO A 391 12.48 23.03 -22.85
CA PRO A 391 13.47 22.32 -23.66
C PRO A 391 13.75 23.04 -24.99
N SER A 392 12.74 23.67 -25.58
CA SER A 392 12.86 24.57 -26.73
C SER A 392 11.93 25.78 -26.56
N GLY A 393 12.31 26.95 -27.04
CA GLY A 393 11.56 28.19 -26.73
C GLY A 393 11.77 28.64 -25.28
N GLY A 394 10.78 29.26 -24.63
CA GLY A 394 10.88 29.65 -23.22
C GLY A 394 11.74 30.88 -22.92
N SER A 395 12.04 31.09 -21.63
CA SER A 395 12.80 32.21 -21.08
C SER A 395 14.07 31.74 -20.36
N GLN A 396 15.13 32.53 -20.47
CA GLN A 396 16.35 32.32 -19.68
C GLN A 396 16.05 32.59 -18.21
N ILE A 397 16.53 31.72 -17.33
CA ILE A 397 16.44 31.93 -15.88
C ILE A 397 17.42 33.03 -15.48
N VAL A 398 16.91 34.03 -14.75
CA VAL A 398 17.74 35.10 -14.18
C VAL A 398 18.30 34.64 -12.85
N LEU A 399 19.62 34.48 -12.77
CA LEU A 399 20.28 33.96 -11.58
C LEU A 399 20.71 35.10 -10.65
N THR A 400 20.40 34.95 -9.36
CA THR A 400 20.82 35.87 -8.29
C THR A 400 21.51 35.08 -7.18
N PRO A 401 22.82 34.77 -7.31
CA PRO A 401 23.57 34.10 -6.25
C PRO A 401 23.70 34.99 -5.00
N THR A 402 23.98 34.38 -3.85
CA THR A 402 24.23 35.14 -2.61
C THR A 402 25.42 36.10 -2.78
N GLY A 403 25.33 37.29 -2.18
CA GLY A 403 26.45 38.24 -2.12
C GLY A 403 27.39 38.01 -0.93
N LEU A 404 27.12 37.01 -0.11
CA LEU A 404 27.93 36.66 1.06
C LEU A 404 29.18 35.93 0.63
N ALA A 405 30.32 36.14 1.31
CA ALA A 405 31.55 35.42 1.02
C ALA A 405 31.52 33.99 1.61
N GLY A 406 32.13 33.04 0.89
CA GLY A 406 32.26 31.64 1.27
C GLY A 406 33.06 31.38 2.57
N PRO A 407 33.25 30.10 2.93
CA PRO A 407 32.92 28.89 2.16
C PRO A 407 31.40 28.64 2.09
N TYR A 408 30.94 27.96 1.03
CA TYR A 408 29.54 27.58 0.81
C TYR A 408 29.35 26.06 0.81
N GLY A 409 28.11 25.62 0.95
CA GLY A 409 27.67 24.27 0.59
C GLY A 409 27.62 24.09 -0.92
N ASN A 410 27.69 22.86 -1.41
CA ASN A 410 27.53 22.57 -2.84
C ASN A 410 26.06 22.63 -3.22
N HIS A 411 25.74 23.48 -4.20
CA HIS A 411 24.56 23.27 -5.03
C HIS A 411 24.86 22.17 -6.04
N SER A 412 23.83 21.50 -6.53
CA SER A 412 23.98 20.41 -7.49
C SER A 412 23.05 20.60 -8.68
N LEU A 413 23.46 20.08 -9.83
CA LEU A 413 22.62 19.86 -11.00
C LEU A 413 22.74 18.40 -11.42
N THR A 414 21.60 17.75 -11.65
CA THR A 414 21.55 16.31 -11.90
C THR A 414 20.75 16.00 -13.16
N ALA A 415 21.39 15.35 -14.14
CA ALA A 415 20.74 14.92 -15.39
C ALA A 415 20.25 13.46 -15.27
N LEU A 416 19.39 13.20 -14.28
CA LEU A 416 18.88 11.86 -13.97
C LEU A 416 17.56 11.57 -14.66
N ALA A 417 16.58 12.45 -14.46
CA ALA A 417 15.21 12.25 -14.89
C ALA A 417 15.09 12.22 -16.42
N ILE A 418 14.23 11.34 -16.91
CA ILE A 418 13.61 11.52 -18.23
C ILE A 418 12.66 12.70 -18.10
N ASP A 419 12.71 13.63 -19.06
CA ASP A 419 11.77 14.74 -19.19
C ASP A 419 10.39 14.15 -19.53
N ILE A 420 9.50 14.12 -18.54
CA ILE A 420 8.16 13.55 -18.57
C ILE A 420 7.13 14.57 -18.05
N SER A 421 6.50 15.34 -18.94
CA SER A 421 5.50 16.34 -18.52
C SER A 421 4.23 16.30 -19.36
N ASP A 422 3.10 16.04 -18.69
CA ASP A 422 1.73 16.29 -19.19
C ASP A 422 0.79 16.58 -18.02
N ASP A 423 -0.35 17.20 -18.32
CA ASP A 423 -1.44 17.49 -17.36
C ASP A 423 -2.76 16.88 -17.84
N VAL A 424 -2.67 15.76 -18.56
CA VAL A 424 -3.85 15.04 -19.06
C VAL A 424 -4.18 13.87 -18.14
N ASP A 425 -5.45 13.81 -17.73
CA ASP A 425 -6.00 12.66 -17.01
C ASP A 425 -6.03 11.45 -17.95
N SER A 426 -5.05 10.56 -17.80
CA SER A 426 -4.83 9.39 -18.65
C SER A 426 -4.10 8.31 -17.86
N GLU A 427 -4.66 7.10 -17.81
CA GLU A 427 -4.01 5.96 -17.16
C GLU A 427 -2.79 5.48 -17.96
N GLN A 428 -1.69 5.25 -17.27
CA GLN A 428 -0.40 4.82 -17.82
C GLN A 428 0.12 3.60 -17.06
N GLN A 429 0.97 2.80 -17.71
CA GLN A 429 1.48 1.55 -17.13
C GLN A 429 3.00 1.46 -17.22
N LEU A 430 3.63 1.14 -16.10
CA LEU A 430 5.02 0.69 -16.03
C LEU A 430 5.03 -0.80 -15.73
N ARG A 431 5.44 -1.60 -16.72
CA ARG A 431 5.50 -3.06 -16.62
C ARG A 431 6.94 -3.50 -16.39
N ILE A 432 7.20 -4.35 -15.41
CA ILE A 432 8.53 -4.97 -15.20
C ILE A 432 8.96 -5.67 -16.49
N ASP A 433 10.18 -5.39 -16.94
CA ASP A 433 10.77 -6.01 -18.14
C ASP A 433 11.21 -7.43 -17.82
N ILE A 434 10.29 -8.38 -18.00
CA ILE A 434 10.58 -9.82 -17.95
C ILE A 434 11.19 -10.19 -19.31
N GLY A 435 12.50 -10.37 -19.37
CA GLY A 435 13.26 -10.45 -20.63
C GLY A 435 12.65 -11.40 -21.68
N ASP A 436 12.66 -10.96 -22.94
CA ASP A 436 12.04 -11.60 -24.11
C ASP A 436 12.51 -13.04 -24.43
N GLY A 437 13.66 -13.46 -23.87
CA GLY A 437 14.18 -14.83 -23.98
C GLY A 437 13.50 -15.87 -23.08
N ALA A 438 12.71 -15.47 -22.09
CA ALA A 438 12.07 -16.37 -21.14
C ALA A 438 10.64 -16.73 -21.59
N THR A 439 10.50 -17.75 -22.44
CA THR A 439 9.17 -18.20 -22.93
C THR A 439 8.48 -19.20 -22.00
N SER A 440 9.15 -19.66 -20.93
CA SER A 440 8.60 -20.60 -19.96
C SER A 440 9.37 -20.55 -18.64
N ALA A 441 8.66 -20.65 -17.52
CA ALA A 441 9.24 -20.84 -16.19
C ALA A 441 9.94 -22.21 -16.06
N ALA A 442 11.04 -22.27 -15.32
CA ALA A 442 11.67 -23.53 -14.97
C ALA A 442 10.84 -24.27 -13.90
N PRO A 443 10.90 -25.62 -13.82
CA PRO A 443 10.24 -26.36 -12.74
C PRO A 443 10.72 -25.87 -11.37
N GLY A 444 9.79 -25.72 -10.42
CA GLY A 444 10.10 -25.30 -9.04
C GLY A 444 10.07 -23.79 -8.79
N GLN A 445 9.50 -23.01 -9.71
CA GLN A 445 9.20 -21.58 -9.53
C GLN A 445 7.72 -21.40 -9.17
N PHE A 446 7.43 -20.50 -8.24
CA PHE A 446 6.08 -20.31 -7.70
C PHE A 446 5.72 -18.82 -7.58
N LEU A 447 4.43 -18.54 -7.61
CA LEU A 447 3.86 -17.28 -7.16
C LEU A 447 3.01 -17.57 -5.93
N PHE A 448 3.28 -16.82 -4.87
CA PHE A 448 2.53 -16.88 -3.62
C PHE A 448 1.77 -15.57 -3.40
N GLY A 449 0.76 -15.63 -2.54
CA GLY A 449 0.26 -14.43 -1.88
C GLY A 449 1.26 -13.91 -0.86
N PRO A 450 1.05 -12.69 -0.33
CA PRO A 450 1.95 -12.10 0.65
C PRO A 450 2.22 -13.02 1.85
N GLY A 451 3.49 -13.23 2.20
CA GLY A 451 3.91 -14.10 3.30
C GLY A 451 3.95 -15.57 2.91
N GLU A 452 4.26 -15.86 1.65
CA GLU A 452 4.34 -17.22 1.06
C GLU A 452 3.04 -18.05 1.16
N VAL A 453 1.87 -17.42 1.33
CA VAL A 453 0.60 -18.13 1.39
C VAL A 453 0.21 -18.62 -0.01
N PRO A 454 -0.12 -19.91 -0.24
CA PRO A 454 -0.51 -20.39 -1.56
C PRO A 454 -1.66 -19.58 -2.17
N LEU A 455 -1.53 -19.17 -3.43
CA LEU A 455 -2.60 -18.45 -4.14
C LEU A 455 -3.93 -19.22 -4.15
N SER A 456 -3.89 -20.54 -4.10
CA SER A 456 -5.08 -21.41 -3.99
C SER A 456 -5.79 -21.33 -2.64
N GLU A 457 -5.12 -20.86 -1.58
CA GLU A 457 -5.73 -20.65 -0.26
C GLU A 457 -6.40 -19.27 -0.17
N ILE A 458 -5.79 -18.24 -0.77
CA ILE A 458 -6.30 -16.87 -0.73
C ILE A 458 -7.29 -16.55 -1.86
N ALA A 459 -7.20 -17.26 -3.00
CA ALA A 459 -8.06 -17.10 -4.17
C ALA A 459 -8.38 -18.48 -4.80
N PRO A 460 -9.18 -19.33 -4.13
CA PRO A 460 -9.57 -20.63 -4.67
C PRO A 460 -10.34 -20.47 -5.98
N GLN A 461 -10.07 -21.33 -6.96
CA GLN A 461 -10.80 -21.32 -8.24
C GLN A 461 -12.30 -21.53 -7.99
N SER A 462 -13.13 -20.73 -8.67
CA SER A 462 -14.58 -20.98 -8.70
C SER A 462 -14.82 -22.30 -9.45
N GLY A 463 -15.19 -23.35 -8.73
CA GLY A 463 -15.50 -24.65 -9.31
C GLY A 463 -16.69 -24.59 -10.28
N ASP A 464 -16.82 -25.61 -11.12
CA ASP A 464 -17.94 -25.78 -12.07
C ASP A 464 -19.28 -26.16 -11.41
N GLY A 465 -19.30 -26.19 -10.07
CA GLY A 465 -20.47 -26.56 -9.26
C GLY A 465 -20.74 -28.06 -9.21
N VAL A 466 -19.80 -28.92 -9.64
CA VAL A 466 -19.91 -30.38 -9.59
C VAL A 466 -18.83 -30.97 -8.69
N SER A 467 -19.21 -31.84 -7.76
CA SER A 467 -18.24 -32.69 -7.03
C SER A 467 -18.05 -34.00 -7.78
N SER A 468 -16.84 -34.26 -8.29
CA SER A 468 -16.55 -35.44 -9.11
C SER A 468 -15.51 -36.37 -8.50
N ALA A 469 -15.72 -37.70 -8.60
CA ALA A 469 -14.72 -38.73 -8.32
C ALA A 469 -14.57 -39.63 -9.55
N TYR A 470 -13.30 -39.88 -9.89
CA TYR A 470 -12.95 -40.58 -11.11
C TYR A 470 -11.90 -41.66 -10.79
N ALA A 471 -12.17 -42.92 -11.13
CA ALA A 471 -11.19 -44.01 -11.06
C ALA A 471 -11.02 -44.68 -12.44
N LYS A 472 -9.78 -44.72 -12.96
CA LYS A 472 -9.41 -45.36 -14.24
C LYS A 472 -8.21 -46.25 -13.99
N GLY A 473 -8.30 -47.53 -14.31
CA GLY A 473 -7.18 -48.46 -14.18
C GLY A 473 -7.27 -49.58 -15.21
N SER A 474 -6.12 -49.97 -15.73
CA SER A 474 -5.99 -51.17 -16.57
C SER A 474 -4.79 -51.99 -16.14
N GLY A 475 -4.88 -53.31 -16.27
CA GLY A 475 -3.90 -54.23 -15.72
C GLY A 475 -3.77 -55.51 -16.55
N GLY A 476 -2.69 -56.25 -16.34
CA GLY A 476 -2.53 -57.54 -16.98
C GLY A 476 -1.37 -58.40 -16.47
N GLY A 477 -1.45 -59.69 -16.79
CA GLY A 477 -0.50 -60.72 -16.37
C GLY A 477 -0.94 -62.11 -16.83
N PHE A 478 -0.27 -63.18 -16.39
CA PHE A 478 -0.83 -64.53 -16.61
C PHE A 478 -2.15 -64.71 -15.83
N VAL A 479 -2.22 -64.17 -14.61
CA VAL A 479 -3.44 -63.92 -13.84
C VAL A 479 -3.48 -62.43 -13.48
N GLY A 480 -4.50 -61.71 -13.93
CA GLY A 480 -4.72 -60.30 -13.62
C GLY A 480 -5.96 -60.11 -12.76
N VAL A 481 -5.82 -59.48 -11.59
CA VAL A 481 -6.93 -59.09 -10.72
C VAL A 481 -6.76 -57.62 -10.39
N GLN A 482 -7.78 -56.80 -10.64
CA GLN A 482 -7.68 -55.36 -10.41
C GLN A 482 -9.04 -54.78 -10.03
N ILE A 483 -9.02 -53.81 -9.11
CA ILE A 483 -10.20 -53.15 -8.54
C ILE A 483 -9.99 -51.64 -8.65
N ASN A 484 -11.02 -50.90 -9.06
CA ASN A 484 -11.01 -49.43 -9.12
C ASN A 484 -12.26 -48.87 -8.44
N ASP A 485 -12.06 -48.03 -7.42
CA ASP A 485 -13.16 -47.47 -6.63
C ASP A 485 -13.24 -45.95 -6.82
N ALA A 486 -14.42 -45.44 -7.17
CA ALA A 486 -14.73 -44.02 -7.25
C ALA A 486 -15.85 -43.66 -6.27
N ASP A 487 -15.48 -43.06 -5.14
CA ASP A 487 -16.39 -42.75 -4.04
C ASP A 487 -16.63 -41.26 -3.86
N ILE A 488 -17.90 -40.85 -3.80
CA ILE A 488 -18.30 -39.51 -3.36
C ILE A 488 -19.26 -39.62 -2.18
N ILE A 489 -19.01 -38.79 -1.17
CA ILE A 489 -19.88 -38.57 -0.02
C ILE A 489 -20.17 -37.07 0.06
N SER A 490 -21.45 -36.67 0.02
CA SER A 490 -21.87 -35.26 0.06
C SER A 490 -22.97 -35.06 1.09
N ASN A 491 -22.61 -34.46 2.23
CA ASN A 491 -23.50 -34.38 3.39
C ASN A 491 -23.78 -32.92 3.83
N PRO A 492 -24.39 -32.07 2.98
CA PRO A 492 -24.61 -30.66 3.34
C PRO A 492 -25.69 -30.49 4.42
N ASN A 493 -25.42 -29.64 5.40
CA ASN A 493 -26.38 -29.21 6.42
C ASN A 493 -26.59 -27.69 6.33
N VAL A 494 -27.76 -27.28 5.84
CA VAL A 494 -28.13 -25.87 5.66
C VAL A 494 -29.26 -25.53 6.61
N SER A 495 -29.03 -24.58 7.51
CA SER A 495 -30.07 -24.10 8.44
C SER A 495 -30.22 -22.58 8.41
N ALA A 496 -31.45 -22.10 8.54
CA ALA A 496 -31.77 -20.69 8.72
C ALA A 496 -32.76 -20.55 9.86
N THR A 497 -32.39 -19.83 10.92
CA THR A 497 -33.21 -19.74 12.13
C THR A 497 -33.43 -18.30 12.56
N ILE A 498 -34.68 -17.95 12.88
CA ILE A 498 -35.00 -16.74 13.64
C ILE A 498 -35.29 -17.15 15.09
N SER A 499 -34.44 -16.68 16.01
CA SER A 499 -34.56 -16.90 17.46
C SER A 499 -34.86 -15.65 18.27
N ALA A 500 -35.18 -14.53 17.60
CA ALA A 500 -35.46 -13.27 18.26
C ALA A 500 -36.78 -13.31 19.05
N THR A 501 -36.83 -12.67 20.23
CA THR A 501 -38.07 -12.56 21.01
C THR A 501 -39.19 -11.89 20.21
N GLN A 502 -38.88 -10.81 19.49
CA GLN A 502 -39.85 -10.12 18.63
C GLN A 502 -39.20 -9.47 17.41
N ILE A 503 -39.87 -9.61 16.25
CA ILE A 503 -39.59 -8.89 15.01
C ILE A 503 -40.87 -8.16 14.57
N THR A 504 -40.75 -6.90 14.17
CA THR A 504 -41.87 -6.12 13.63
C THR A 504 -41.36 -5.27 12.46
N THR A 505 -41.95 -5.45 11.28
CA THR A 505 -41.58 -4.73 10.05
C THR A 505 -42.82 -4.37 9.25
N VAL A 506 -42.75 -3.28 8.48
CA VAL A 506 -43.79 -2.91 7.49
C VAL A 506 -43.70 -3.72 6.20
N GLY A 507 -42.57 -4.40 5.97
CA GLY A 507 -42.27 -5.17 4.78
C GLY A 507 -42.56 -6.67 4.92
N ASP A 508 -41.85 -7.45 4.11
CA ASP A 508 -41.89 -8.91 4.12
C ASP A 508 -40.85 -9.48 5.11
N VAL A 509 -41.09 -10.70 5.58
CA VAL A 509 -40.11 -11.50 6.33
C VAL A 509 -39.94 -12.83 5.59
N THR A 510 -38.71 -13.15 5.20
CA THR A 510 -38.38 -14.41 4.52
C THR A 510 -37.27 -15.13 5.28
N VAL A 511 -37.50 -16.39 5.60
CA VAL A 511 -36.51 -17.33 6.12
C VAL A 511 -36.48 -18.48 5.14
N SER A 512 -35.36 -18.65 4.44
CA SER A 512 -35.25 -19.66 3.41
C SER A 512 -33.93 -20.42 3.45
N THR A 513 -33.98 -21.74 3.28
CA THR A 513 -32.81 -22.60 3.05
C THR A 513 -32.91 -23.28 1.68
N SER A 514 -31.75 -23.54 1.08
CA SER A 514 -31.62 -24.36 -0.12
C SER A 514 -30.34 -25.16 -0.02
N ALA A 515 -30.44 -26.48 0.06
CA ALA A 515 -29.32 -27.39 -0.03
C ALA A 515 -29.36 -28.05 -1.41
N THR A 516 -28.25 -28.03 -2.15
CA THR A 516 -28.17 -28.61 -3.49
C THR A 516 -26.85 -29.35 -3.62
N THR A 517 -26.93 -30.62 -4.02
CA THR A 517 -25.79 -31.46 -4.36
C THR A 517 -25.80 -31.71 -5.86
N ASN A 518 -24.60 -31.77 -6.44
CA ASN A 518 -24.40 -32.14 -7.83
C ASN A 518 -23.13 -32.98 -7.91
N THR A 519 -23.29 -34.30 -7.98
CA THR A 519 -22.18 -35.24 -7.85
C THR A 519 -22.00 -36.11 -9.09
N SER A 520 -20.77 -36.45 -9.43
CA SER A 520 -20.46 -37.39 -10.52
C SER A 520 -19.41 -38.42 -10.10
N SER A 521 -19.79 -39.69 -9.95
CA SER A 521 -18.83 -40.79 -9.71
C SER A 521 -18.67 -41.66 -10.96
N TYR A 522 -17.43 -41.96 -11.35
CA TYR A 522 -17.18 -42.80 -12.52
C TYR A 522 -15.95 -43.69 -12.36
N ALA A 523 -16.15 -45.01 -12.46
CA ALA A 523 -15.11 -46.02 -12.32
C ALA A 523 -14.99 -46.88 -13.59
N VAL A 524 -13.77 -47.12 -14.06
CA VAL A 524 -13.52 -47.99 -15.22
C VAL A 524 -12.35 -48.92 -14.93
N ASN A 525 -12.54 -50.23 -15.14
CA ASN A 525 -11.51 -51.26 -15.03
C ASN A 525 -11.40 -52.10 -16.31
N GLY A 526 -10.17 -52.28 -16.80
CA GLY A 526 -9.88 -53.16 -17.92
C GLY A 526 -8.72 -54.10 -17.61
N THR A 527 -8.96 -55.41 -17.60
CA THR A 527 -7.95 -56.41 -17.26
C THR A 527 -7.75 -57.44 -18.38
N GLY A 528 -6.51 -57.91 -18.55
CA GLY A 528 -6.13 -58.89 -19.56
C GLY A 528 -5.19 -59.98 -19.04
N GLY A 529 -5.33 -61.21 -19.53
CA GLY A 529 -4.43 -62.31 -19.14
C GLY A 529 -4.86 -63.69 -19.63
N PHE A 530 -4.28 -64.75 -19.07
CA PHE A 530 -4.87 -66.09 -19.24
C PHE A 530 -6.13 -66.21 -18.38
N VAL A 531 -6.08 -65.71 -17.14
CA VAL A 531 -7.23 -65.43 -16.27
C VAL A 531 -7.26 -63.93 -15.95
N ALA A 532 -8.41 -63.28 -16.12
CA ALA A 532 -8.58 -61.86 -15.88
C ALA A 532 -9.85 -61.60 -15.04
N ILE A 533 -9.73 -60.82 -13.97
CA ILE A 533 -10.83 -60.35 -13.11
C ILE A 533 -10.77 -58.82 -13.02
N GLY A 534 -11.81 -58.16 -13.52
CA GLY A 534 -11.93 -56.70 -13.57
C GLY A 534 -13.12 -56.23 -12.75
N ASP A 535 -12.84 -55.37 -11.80
CA ASP A 535 -13.82 -54.85 -10.84
C ASP A 535 -13.75 -53.31 -10.81
N ALA A 536 -14.91 -52.68 -10.89
CA ALA A 536 -15.04 -51.23 -10.93
C ALA A 536 -16.27 -50.80 -10.13
N ASP A 537 -16.04 -50.06 -9.05
CA ASP A 537 -17.09 -49.58 -8.15
C ASP A 537 -17.24 -48.07 -8.26
N ALA A 538 -18.45 -47.61 -8.58
CA ALA A 538 -18.80 -46.19 -8.57
C ALA A 538 -19.88 -45.92 -7.53
N ARG A 539 -19.53 -45.21 -6.45
CA ARG A 539 -20.43 -44.99 -5.32
C ARG A 539 -20.69 -43.51 -5.06
N SER A 540 -21.96 -43.15 -4.86
CA SER A 540 -22.41 -41.78 -4.58
C SER A 540 -23.37 -41.79 -3.40
N TYR A 541 -22.91 -41.32 -2.26
CA TYR A 541 -23.68 -41.18 -1.03
C TYR A 541 -24.00 -39.71 -0.78
N GLN A 542 -25.27 -39.39 -0.59
CA GLN A 542 -25.72 -38.03 -0.29
C GLN A 542 -26.65 -38.03 0.92
N ASP A 543 -26.37 -37.16 1.88
CA ASP A 543 -27.21 -36.92 3.06
C ASP A 543 -27.48 -35.41 3.22
N ILE A 544 -28.66 -34.97 2.83
CA ILE A 544 -28.96 -33.55 2.63
C ILE A 544 -29.90 -33.04 3.71
N THR A 545 -29.42 -32.16 4.60
CA THR A 545 -30.28 -31.46 5.56
C THR A 545 -30.54 -30.01 5.14
N SER A 546 -31.81 -29.61 5.11
CA SER A 546 -32.25 -28.24 4.82
C SER A 546 -33.36 -27.81 5.76
N ALA A 547 -33.04 -26.96 6.74
CA ALA A 547 -33.93 -26.63 7.86
C ALA A 547 -34.15 -25.12 8.02
N ALA A 548 -35.38 -24.65 7.76
CA ALA A 548 -35.79 -23.28 8.02
C ALA A 548 -36.67 -23.23 9.29
N THR A 549 -36.25 -22.48 10.31
CA THR A 549 -36.88 -22.52 11.64
C THR A 549 -37.23 -21.14 12.20
N ILE A 550 -38.41 -21.02 12.78
CA ILE A 550 -38.74 -19.97 13.74
C ILE A 550 -38.69 -20.60 15.13
N SER A 551 -37.84 -20.11 16.02
CA SER A 551 -37.66 -20.71 17.35
C SER A 551 -38.88 -20.53 18.23
N ASP A 552 -38.94 -21.32 19.30
CA ASP A 552 -39.96 -21.22 20.34
C ASP A 552 -40.09 -19.80 20.90
N ASN A 553 -41.31 -19.42 21.29
CA ASN A 553 -41.64 -18.12 21.90
C ASN A 553 -41.28 -16.88 21.05
N THR A 554 -40.94 -17.06 19.76
CA THR A 554 -40.63 -15.97 18.84
C THR A 554 -41.90 -15.30 18.34
N ARG A 555 -41.95 -13.96 18.33
CA ARG A 555 -43.06 -13.19 17.75
C ARG A 555 -42.64 -12.44 16.49
N ILE A 556 -43.30 -12.69 15.36
CA ILE A 556 -43.08 -11.99 14.10
C ILE A 556 -44.35 -11.25 13.68
N VAL A 557 -44.20 -9.97 13.34
CA VAL A 557 -45.25 -9.15 12.73
C VAL A 557 -44.71 -8.58 11.41
N ALA A 558 -45.12 -9.18 10.30
CA ALA A 558 -44.78 -8.73 8.94
C ALA A 558 -45.93 -7.89 8.36
N GLY A 559 -45.63 -6.65 7.96
CA GLY A 559 -46.63 -5.73 7.39
C GLY A 559 -47.19 -6.20 6.06
N LYS A 560 -46.43 -7.00 5.31
CA LYS A 560 -46.86 -7.64 4.05
C LYS A 560 -46.89 -9.17 4.18
N ASN A 561 -45.89 -9.88 3.66
CA ASN A 561 -45.88 -11.33 3.58
C ASN A 561 -44.84 -11.95 4.54
N PHE A 562 -45.11 -13.18 4.95
CA PHE A 562 -44.17 -14.05 5.63
C PHE A 562 -43.90 -15.29 4.77
N THR A 563 -42.63 -15.65 4.57
CA THR A 563 -42.22 -16.88 3.89
C THR A 563 -41.24 -17.65 4.76
N LEU A 564 -41.57 -18.89 5.07
CA LEU A 564 -40.68 -19.91 5.63
C LEU A 564 -40.51 -20.98 4.57
N ALA A 565 -39.30 -21.19 4.05
CA ALA A 565 -39.08 -22.10 2.93
C ALA A 565 -37.81 -22.94 3.11
N SER A 566 -37.91 -24.24 2.92
CA SER A 566 -36.74 -25.12 2.81
C SER A 566 -36.76 -25.88 1.50
N ALA A 567 -35.58 -26.05 0.91
CA ALA A 567 -35.40 -26.81 -0.31
C ALA A 567 -34.20 -27.75 -0.22
N SER A 568 -34.33 -28.96 -0.76
CA SER A 568 -33.24 -29.93 -0.95
C SER A 568 -33.28 -30.46 -2.38
N ASN A 569 -32.17 -30.34 -3.11
CA ASN A 569 -32.04 -30.82 -4.49
C ASN A 569 -30.87 -31.79 -4.59
N ALA A 570 -31.17 -33.08 -4.75
CA ALA A 570 -30.19 -34.13 -4.95
C ALA A 570 -29.99 -34.40 -6.45
N ILE A 571 -28.79 -34.17 -6.97
CA ILE A 571 -28.42 -34.47 -8.36
C ILE A 571 -27.19 -35.37 -8.35
N THR A 572 -27.26 -36.52 -9.04
CA THR A 572 -26.10 -37.41 -9.18
C THR A 572 -26.08 -38.19 -10.49
N SER A 573 -24.88 -38.35 -11.03
CA SER A 573 -24.55 -39.31 -12.09
C SER A 573 -23.48 -40.28 -11.62
N ALA A 574 -23.78 -41.56 -11.53
CA ALA A 574 -22.84 -42.61 -11.14
C ALA A 574 -22.72 -43.65 -12.26
N SER A 575 -21.51 -44.07 -12.62
CA SER A 575 -21.37 -45.19 -13.55
C SER A 575 -20.09 -45.98 -13.36
N SER A 576 -20.20 -47.29 -13.47
CA SER A 576 -19.07 -48.20 -13.47
C SER A 576 -18.99 -49.04 -14.73
N GLN A 577 -17.77 -49.33 -15.16
CA GLN A 577 -17.51 -50.17 -16.32
C GLN A 577 -16.35 -51.12 -16.07
N SER A 578 -16.59 -52.42 -16.20
CA SER A 578 -15.56 -53.46 -16.11
C SER A 578 -15.45 -54.23 -17.41
N SER A 579 -14.22 -54.52 -17.81
CA SER A 579 -13.92 -55.38 -18.95
C SER A 579 -12.80 -56.36 -18.61
N ALA A 580 -12.98 -57.63 -18.96
CA ALA A 580 -12.00 -58.67 -18.68
C ALA A 580 -11.82 -59.60 -19.88
N GLY A 581 -10.57 -59.76 -20.34
CA GLY A 581 -10.24 -60.58 -21.52
C GLY A 581 -9.16 -61.63 -21.27
N GLY A 582 -9.41 -62.85 -21.74
CA GLY A 582 -8.45 -63.96 -21.59
C GLY A 582 -9.00 -65.31 -22.02
N ALA A 583 -8.41 -66.40 -21.52
CA ALA A 583 -9.05 -67.72 -21.61
C ALA A 583 -10.27 -67.78 -20.67
N VAL A 584 -10.16 -67.13 -19.50
CA VAL A 584 -11.24 -66.88 -18.53
C VAL A 584 -11.23 -65.37 -18.21
N GLY A 585 -12.36 -64.68 -18.40
CA GLY A 585 -12.47 -63.24 -18.18
C GLY A 585 -13.74 -62.92 -17.40
N LEU A 586 -13.60 -62.41 -16.18
CA LEU A 586 -14.70 -62.06 -15.28
C LEU A 586 -14.74 -60.54 -15.09
N ALA A 587 -15.85 -59.91 -15.47
CA ALA A 587 -16.08 -58.49 -15.25
C ALA A 587 -17.26 -58.30 -14.29
N ASP A 588 -17.04 -57.56 -13.21
CA ASP A 588 -18.04 -57.32 -12.15
C ASP A 588 -17.97 -55.85 -11.69
N PRO A 589 -18.64 -54.92 -12.37
CA PRO A 589 -18.77 -53.53 -11.94
C PRO A 589 -20.03 -53.32 -11.09
N VAL A 590 -19.88 -52.62 -9.98
CA VAL A 590 -21.00 -52.16 -9.13
C VAL A 590 -21.15 -50.65 -9.20
N THR A 591 -22.39 -50.16 -9.33
CA THR A 591 -22.72 -48.74 -9.16
C THR A 591 -23.72 -48.62 -8.03
N ASP A 592 -23.37 -47.89 -6.97
CA ASP A 592 -24.23 -47.67 -5.82
C ASP A 592 -24.54 -46.19 -5.62
N VAL A 593 -25.82 -45.84 -5.63
CA VAL A 593 -26.29 -44.50 -5.26
C VAL A 593 -27.15 -44.61 -4.02
N ARG A 594 -26.83 -43.82 -2.99
CA ARG A 594 -27.69 -43.64 -1.81
C ARG A 594 -27.98 -42.16 -1.60
N ILE A 595 -29.25 -41.82 -1.45
CA ILE A 595 -29.69 -40.45 -1.19
C ILE A 595 -30.64 -40.43 0.01
N GLU A 596 -30.28 -39.62 0.98
CA GLU A 596 -31.07 -39.21 2.12
C GLU A 596 -31.25 -37.69 2.05
N TYR A 597 -32.44 -37.23 2.43
CA TYR A 597 -32.69 -35.82 2.60
C TYR A 597 -33.67 -35.57 3.74
N ASN A 598 -33.45 -34.49 4.47
CA ASN A 598 -34.33 -33.99 5.51
C ASN A 598 -34.60 -32.50 5.29
N THR A 599 -35.77 -32.20 4.73
CA THR A 599 -36.18 -30.85 4.33
C THR A 599 -37.29 -30.36 5.23
N THR A 600 -36.96 -29.49 6.20
CA THR A 600 -37.91 -29.08 7.24
C THR A 600 -38.13 -27.58 7.27
N SER A 601 -39.38 -27.17 7.44
CA SER A 601 -39.76 -25.80 7.72
C SER A 601 -40.63 -25.78 8.97
N THR A 602 -40.09 -25.27 10.08
CA THR A 602 -40.69 -25.41 11.40
C THR A 602 -40.98 -24.06 12.05
N ILE A 603 -42.20 -23.91 12.57
CA ILE A 603 -42.57 -22.83 13.48
C ILE A 603 -42.66 -23.42 14.89
N GLY A 604 -41.75 -22.98 15.77
CA GLY A 604 -41.55 -23.49 17.13
C GLY A 604 -42.71 -23.24 18.09
N SER A 605 -42.63 -23.87 19.25
CA SER A 605 -43.70 -23.88 20.25
C SER A 605 -43.96 -22.47 20.79
N ASN A 606 -45.23 -22.11 20.96
CA ASN A 606 -45.68 -20.77 21.38
C ASN A 606 -45.20 -19.61 20.47
N ALA A 607 -44.64 -19.88 19.29
CA ALA A 607 -44.26 -18.82 18.35
C ALA A 607 -45.51 -18.21 17.69
N ILE A 608 -45.50 -16.90 17.45
CA ILE A 608 -46.63 -16.16 16.87
C ILE A 608 -46.14 -15.42 15.63
N VAL A 609 -46.62 -15.82 14.46
CA VAL A 609 -46.33 -15.18 13.17
C VAL A 609 -47.60 -14.55 12.62
N LEU A 610 -47.60 -13.23 12.50
CA LEU A 610 -48.68 -12.42 11.93
C LEU A 610 -48.19 -11.76 10.65
N ALA A 611 -48.85 -12.00 9.52
CA ALA A 611 -48.56 -11.34 8.25
C ALA A 611 -49.78 -10.58 7.71
N GLY A 612 -49.58 -9.37 7.18
CA GLY A 612 -50.66 -8.53 6.66
C GLY A 612 -51.37 -9.09 5.43
N GLN A 613 -50.69 -9.91 4.62
CA GLN A 613 -51.20 -10.44 3.34
C GLN A 613 -51.10 -11.96 3.24
N LEU A 614 -49.93 -12.51 2.90
CA LEU A 614 -49.70 -13.95 2.75
C LEU A 614 -48.75 -14.45 3.84
N ALA A 615 -49.08 -15.56 4.48
CA ALA A 615 -48.14 -16.36 5.25
C ALA A 615 -47.95 -17.72 4.58
N LYS A 616 -46.71 -18.00 4.16
CA LYS A 616 -46.34 -19.20 3.40
C LYS A 616 -45.29 -20.00 4.16
N GLY A 617 -45.52 -21.30 4.30
CA GLY A 617 -44.56 -22.30 4.77
C GLY A 617 -44.37 -23.38 3.70
N THR A 618 -43.15 -23.64 3.25
CA THR A 618 -42.88 -24.66 2.22
C THR A 618 -41.65 -25.50 2.51
N ALA A 619 -41.74 -26.80 2.23
CA ALA A 619 -40.59 -27.72 2.22
C ALA A 619 -40.60 -28.49 0.90
N ASN A 620 -39.59 -28.29 0.06
CA ASN A 620 -39.53 -28.86 -1.29
C ASN A 620 -38.30 -29.74 -1.46
N ALA A 621 -38.49 -30.99 -1.89
CA ALA A 621 -37.40 -31.88 -2.24
C ALA A 621 -37.38 -32.18 -3.75
N SER A 622 -36.21 -32.40 -4.31
CA SER A 622 -36.00 -32.83 -5.69
C SER A 622 -34.91 -33.89 -5.73
N VAL A 623 -35.11 -34.94 -6.52
CA VAL A 623 -34.12 -35.99 -6.77
C VAL A 623 -33.99 -36.23 -8.29
N ASP A 624 -32.77 -36.23 -8.78
CA ASP A 624 -32.40 -36.57 -10.16
C ASP A 624 -31.17 -37.49 -10.17
N VAL A 625 -31.37 -38.75 -10.57
CA VAL A 625 -30.35 -39.79 -10.55
C VAL A 625 -30.18 -40.41 -11.92
N THR A 626 -28.92 -40.56 -12.34
CA THR A 626 -28.52 -41.45 -13.44
C THR A 626 -27.46 -42.41 -12.92
N ALA A 627 -27.76 -43.69 -12.85
CA ALA A 627 -26.85 -44.74 -12.39
C ALA A 627 -26.70 -45.83 -13.46
N LYS A 628 -25.47 -46.26 -13.78
CA LYS A 628 -25.25 -47.30 -14.79
C LYS A 628 -24.00 -48.16 -14.57
N SER A 629 -24.17 -49.47 -14.58
CA SER A 629 -23.07 -50.44 -14.61
C SER A 629 -22.98 -51.15 -15.96
N THR A 630 -21.77 -51.42 -16.46
CA THR A 630 -21.56 -52.17 -17.71
C THR A 630 -20.39 -53.13 -17.61
N ALA A 631 -20.65 -54.42 -17.83
CA ALA A 631 -19.65 -55.49 -17.76
C ALA A 631 -19.43 -56.16 -19.12
N SER A 632 -18.19 -56.54 -19.41
CA SER A 632 -17.86 -57.39 -20.56
C SER A 632 -16.79 -58.41 -20.20
N GLY A 633 -17.18 -59.69 -20.13
CA GLY A 633 -16.29 -60.82 -19.94
C GLY A 633 -16.08 -61.58 -21.25
N VAL A 634 -14.86 -61.63 -21.77
CA VAL A 634 -14.55 -62.31 -23.04
C VAL A 634 -13.55 -63.45 -22.84
N GLY A 635 -13.89 -64.66 -23.31
CA GLY A 635 -13.06 -65.86 -23.20
C GLY A 635 -13.85 -67.17 -23.34
N PHE A 636 -13.17 -68.31 -23.20
CA PHE A 636 -13.83 -69.64 -23.17
C PHE A 636 -14.73 -69.82 -21.94
N GLY A 637 -14.40 -69.13 -20.83
CA GLY A 637 -15.24 -68.98 -19.65
C GLY A 637 -15.43 -67.52 -19.27
N GLY A 638 -15.75 -66.67 -20.25
CA GLY A 638 -16.04 -65.26 -20.01
C GLY A 638 -17.41 -65.07 -19.33
N ASP A 639 -17.49 -64.15 -18.36
CA ASP A 639 -18.72 -63.74 -17.70
C ASP A 639 -18.68 -62.24 -17.38
N GLY A 640 -19.80 -61.56 -17.60
CA GLY A 640 -19.97 -60.15 -17.30
C GLY A 640 -21.21 -59.98 -16.44
N ASP A 641 -21.03 -59.82 -15.13
CA ASP A 641 -22.10 -59.48 -14.20
C ASP A 641 -22.06 -57.97 -13.95
N ALA A 642 -23.20 -57.29 -13.95
CA ALA A 642 -23.25 -55.83 -13.77
C ALA A 642 -24.36 -55.46 -12.82
N ILE A 643 -24.03 -54.77 -11.73
CA ILE A 643 -24.98 -54.48 -10.66
C ILE A 643 -25.10 -52.97 -10.45
N THR A 644 -26.32 -52.45 -10.49
CA THR A 644 -26.60 -51.04 -10.16
C THR A 644 -27.67 -50.97 -9.07
N HIS A 645 -27.37 -50.31 -7.95
CA HIS A 645 -28.34 -49.99 -6.91
C HIS A 645 -28.57 -48.48 -6.81
N VAL A 646 -29.85 -48.10 -6.67
CA VAL A 646 -30.25 -46.74 -6.32
C VAL A 646 -31.20 -46.82 -5.14
N ASN A 647 -30.74 -46.33 -3.98
CA ASN A 647 -31.46 -46.34 -2.72
C ASN A 647 -31.79 -44.91 -2.31
N ILE A 648 -33.07 -44.56 -2.20
CA ILE A 648 -33.51 -43.23 -1.78
C ILE A 648 -34.42 -43.39 -0.56
N GLY A 649 -34.05 -42.79 0.57
CA GLY A 649 -34.83 -42.84 1.82
C GLY A 649 -35.06 -44.26 2.37
N THR A 650 -34.14 -45.20 2.12
CA THR A 650 -34.27 -46.57 2.61
C THR A 650 -33.92 -46.66 4.10
N PRO A 651 -34.77 -47.26 4.96
CA PRO A 651 -34.44 -47.48 6.37
C PRO A 651 -33.16 -48.29 6.49
N ASP A 652 -32.19 -47.80 7.26
CA ASP A 652 -31.06 -48.64 7.68
C ASP A 652 -31.40 -49.36 9.00
N GLY A 653 -30.44 -50.15 9.52
CA GLY A 653 -30.63 -50.89 10.78
C GLY A 653 -30.61 -50.03 12.05
N TYR A 654 -30.39 -48.71 11.93
CA TYR A 654 -30.24 -47.77 13.03
C TYR A 654 -31.20 -46.60 12.78
N PRO A 655 -32.40 -46.56 13.38
CA PRO A 655 -33.36 -45.49 13.11
C PRO A 655 -32.77 -44.12 13.46
N ASP A 656 -32.20 -43.44 12.47
CA ASP A 656 -31.98 -42.00 12.46
C ASP A 656 -33.26 -41.32 11.95
N ALA A 657 -33.31 -40.00 12.10
CA ALA A 657 -34.50 -39.21 11.84
C ALA A 657 -34.68 -38.86 10.36
N ASP A 658 -33.85 -39.40 9.47
CA ASP A 658 -33.59 -38.82 8.14
C ASP A 658 -34.01 -39.77 7.01
N GLN A 659 -35.32 -39.82 6.72
CA GLN A 659 -35.89 -40.69 5.67
C GLN A 659 -36.59 -39.89 4.58
N ALA A 660 -35.83 -39.28 3.67
CA ALA A 660 -36.36 -38.59 2.48
C ALA A 660 -37.57 -37.67 2.81
N ASP A 661 -37.40 -36.86 3.85
CA ASP A 661 -38.47 -36.09 4.46
C ASP A 661 -38.59 -34.70 3.82
N ALA A 662 -39.84 -34.32 3.54
CA ALA A 662 -40.24 -32.94 3.25
C ALA A 662 -41.38 -32.59 4.21
N ILE A 663 -41.11 -31.70 5.18
CA ILE A 663 -42.01 -31.45 6.30
C ILE A 663 -42.17 -29.95 6.53
N VAL A 664 -43.42 -29.50 6.64
CA VAL A 664 -43.75 -28.20 7.20
C VAL A 664 -44.51 -28.41 8.50
N SER A 665 -43.99 -27.89 9.61
CA SER A 665 -44.54 -28.13 10.94
C SER A 665 -44.86 -26.83 11.69
N LEU A 666 -45.98 -26.85 12.42
CA LEU A 666 -46.31 -25.87 13.46
C LEU A 666 -46.35 -26.63 14.78
N ALA A 667 -45.45 -26.27 15.69
CA ALA A 667 -45.33 -26.91 16.99
C ALA A 667 -46.45 -26.47 17.95
N ALA A 668 -46.40 -26.95 19.19
CA ALA A 668 -47.46 -26.74 20.17
C ALA A 668 -47.73 -25.25 20.41
N ASN A 669 -49.00 -24.85 20.33
CA ASN A 669 -49.47 -23.47 20.50
C ASN A 669 -48.85 -22.44 19.53
N ALA A 670 -48.21 -22.88 18.44
CA ALA A 670 -47.75 -21.98 17.39
C ALA A 670 -48.93 -21.35 16.65
N VAL A 671 -48.80 -20.07 16.28
CA VAL A 671 -49.80 -19.33 15.52
C VAL A 671 -49.18 -18.82 14.23
N LEU A 672 -49.81 -19.16 13.10
CA LEU A 672 -49.52 -18.57 11.79
C LEU A 672 -50.81 -17.93 11.26
N SER A 673 -50.85 -16.61 11.17
CA SER A 673 -52.05 -15.86 10.79
C SER A 673 -51.77 -14.82 9.72
N ALA A 674 -52.62 -14.79 8.69
CA ALA A 674 -52.60 -13.80 7.63
C ALA A 674 -53.95 -13.75 6.91
N ARG A 675 -54.12 -12.83 5.94
CA ARG A 675 -55.31 -12.86 5.05
C ARG A 675 -55.38 -14.15 4.25
N ARG A 676 -54.23 -14.70 3.87
CA ARG A 676 -54.09 -16.01 3.24
C ARG A 676 -52.94 -16.77 3.88
N THR A 677 -53.18 -18.01 4.26
CA THR A 677 -52.17 -18.94 4.78
C THR A 677 -52.00 -20.09 3.80
N SER A 678 -50.76 -20.50 3.55
CA SER A 678 -50.42 -21.64 2.68
C SER A 678 -49.28 -22.44 3.28
N LEU A 679 -49.52 -23.72 3.53
CA LEU A 679 -48.50 -24.68 3.93
C LEU A 679 -48.42 -25.76 2.87
N ALA A 680 -47.22 -26.07 2.37
CA ALA A 680 -47.04 -27.14 1.40
C ALA A 680 -45.70 -27.85 1.59
N ALA A 681 -45.73 -29.17 1.73
CA ALA A 681 -44.57 -30.02 1.61
C ALA A 681 -44.67 -30.81 0.30
N ARG A 682 -43.61 -30.83 -0.51
CA ARG A 682 -43.63 -31.42 -1.85
C ARG A 682 -42.31 -32.10 -2.20
N VAL A 683 -42.42 -33.14 -3.02
CA VAL A 683 -41.32 -33.61 -3.86
C VAL A 683 -41.62 -33.12 -5.27
N ASP A 684 -40.92 -32.08 -5.71
CA ASP A 684 -41.23 -31.37 -6.97
C ASP A 684 -40.71 -32.11 -8.21
N LYS A 685 -39.63 -32.89 -8.04
CA LYS A 685 -39.05 -33.75 -9.09
C LYS A 685 -38.51 -35.04 -8.48
N PHE A 686 -38.83 -36.16 -9.10
CA PHE A 686 -38.30 -37.48 -8.74
C PHE A 686 -37.99 -38.25 -10.02
N HIS A 687 -36.74 -38.15 -10.47
CA HIS A 687 -36.25 -38.81 -11.68
C HIS A 687 -35.13 -39.79 -11.32
N VAL A 688 -35.29 -41.04 -11.75
CA VAL A 688 -34.30 -42.10 -11.52
C VAL A 688 -34.14 -42.90 -12.80
N PHE A 689 -32.93 -42.90 -13.34
CA PHE A 689 -32.47 -43.85 -14.34
C PHE A 689 -31.47 -44.81 -13.69
N SER A 690 -31.72 -46.11 -13.82
CA SER A 690 -30.83 -47.17 -13.37
C SER A 690 -30.74 -48.23 -14.47
N GLY A 691 -29.52 -48.68 -14.79
CA GLY A 691 -29.33 -49.69 -15.83
C GLY A 691 -28.07 -50.53 -15.62
N SER A 692 -28.23 -51.84 -15.78
CA SER A 692 -27.15 -52.82 -15.81
C SER A 692 -27.09 -53.49 -17.18
N ASP A 693 -25.89 -53.61 -17.77
CA ASP A 693 -25.64 -54.36 -19.01
C ASP A 693 -24.39 -55.22 -18.84
N GLY A 694 -24.58 -56.54 -18.69
CA GLY A 694 -23.51 -57.53 -18.59
C GLY A 694 -23.48 -58.44 -19.80
N ARG A 695 -22.30 -58.71 -20.37
CA ARG A 695 -22.11 -59.48 -21.61
C ARG A 695 -20.96 -60.44 -21.60
#